data_AF-A0AAX0I733-F1
#
_entry.id   AF-A0AAX0I733-F1
#
_cell.length_a   1.000
_cell.length_b   1.000
_cell.length_c   1.000
_cell.angle_alpha   90.00
_cell.angle_beta   90.00
_cell.angle_gamma   90.00
#
_symmetry.space_group_name_H-M   'P 1'
#
loop_
_entity.id
_entity.type
_entity.pdbx_description
1 polymer ?
#
loop_
_entity_poly.entity_id
_entity_poly.type
_entity_poly.pdbx_seq_one_letter_code
_entity_poly.pdbx_strand_id
1 'polypeptide(L)'
;MPAPPGAWRAVWLLTRLRLQRLLNVSGRGFSFKKNNKSRPATPGKRGGRWLLGALLLLPMLLSFGSIAHHSVLNMHCLLDQVAACQARGSLHTGSHLLDPVIAQLMATPFSAALIGGLTLQLALLWLVSVLLPLGMGELSKPDWDLEWLVTLPVEKSTLLWARVLERTLVNPAGLLALWPSTTVIAWYSGQGWMSPLSGLLASLVLLALAAMLRTLIDTGLRMSLTPSRLGNLQAVISLAGLLPMYMGMSFGMGTGGFAYAWAAAMPAWSSWTPPGLLLRVLNADGMAALLPAALLLVQMLLLMWLGMAILRRQLRHGVVGQGQREGARKPAAAPLPTRRWRLRIGTAIQRRELTLLLRDRNFLVQTLLMPLLIFGGQALFTGQARDLHALLDNPVLLASTGFFLGTYVLLMSAFQTLNKEGGALWLLYTFPVSVEQALRQKAQLWAALALLYPLILFGAALAWQDAWRWEMAGLMLLALAGIPLYSLIAVALGVFASDPLATEATSKIRPACTYLYLLLTGLYITALAAGSLAQQLAFVVLTAALAVALWQKARDALPYLLDPAASPPASVSASDGLIAAMLFFTLQTLALLLLKGKVAEPMAQVAIAFGGAGALTYALVRLVYWRSRTAGVPRMATGRQPWRWGSAGALVATLFGLGYVALLPPPSSPLMHINGNGLWLLALGVLAAPLCEEFIFRGLLQGGLRRSLPAWQAVTVAAALFAIVHPPAAMLPAFALGLCTGIAYERSGALLAPMLVHAGYNAALLAYQLQG
;
A
#
# COMPACT_ATOMS: atom_id res chain seq x y z
N MET A 1 -0.42 -34.68 -38.17
CA MET A 1 -0.37 -33.81 -36.97
C MET A 1 1.09 -33.40 -36.75
N PRO A 2 1.39 -32.14 -36.39
CA PRO A 2 2.77 -31.76 -36.04
C PRO A 2 3.26 -32.59 -34.84
N ALA A 3 4.53 -32.97 -34.85
CA ALA A 3 5.13 -33.72 -33.75
C ALA A 3 5.00 -32.93 -32.43
N PRO A 4 4.73 -33.61 -31.29
CA PRO A 4 4.66 -32.95 -30.00
C PRO A 4 5.98 -32.25 -29.70
N PRO A 5 5.95 -31.07 -29.03
CA PRO A 5 7.18 -30.37 -28.67
C PRO A 5 8.04 -31.25 -27.77
N GLY A 6 9.35 -31.31 -28.04
CA GLY A 6 10.29 -32.00 -27.16
C GLY A 6 10.22 -31.47 -25.72
N ALA A 7 10.56 -32.32 -24.75
CA ALA A 7 10.34 -32.06 -23.32
C ALA A 7 10.87 -30.69 -22.86
N TRP A 8 12.09 -30.32 -23.26
CA TRP A 8 12.68 -29.02 -22.94
C TRP A 8 11.92 -27.83 -23.54
N ARG A 9 11.44 -27.98 -24.79
CA ARG A 9 10.66 -26.94 -25.46
C ARG A 9 9.31 -26.73 -24.76
N ALA A 10 8.67 -27.81 -24.29
CA ALA A 10 7.45 -27.73 -23.51
C ALA A 10 7.67 -27.03 -22.16
N VAL A 11 8.73 -27.42 -21.42
CA VAL A 11 9.12 -26.79 -20.14
C VAL A 11 9.38 -25.28 -20.33
N TRP A 12 10.16 -24.93 -21.35
CA TRP A 12 10.47 -23.53 -21.66
C TRP A 12 9.21 -22.73 -22.03
N LEU A 13 8.33 -23.28 -22.87
CA LEU A 13 7.09 -22.62 -23.28
C LEU A 13 6.17 -22.35 -22.08
N LEU A 14 5.96 -23.33 -21.20
CA LEU A 14 5.13 -23.19 -20.01
C LEU A 14 5.71 -22.16 -19.04
N THR A 15 7.01 -22.25 -18.76
CA THR A 15 7.72 -21.30 -17.90
C THR A 15 7.65 -19.88 -18.47
N ARG A 16 7.90 -19.73 -19.78
CA ARG A 16 7.81 -18.44 -20.48
C ARG A 16 6.40 -17.86 -20.45
N LEU A 17 5.37 -18.68 -20.66
CA LEU A 17 3.98 -18.24 -20.61
C LEU A 17 3.61 -17.74 -19.21
N ARG A 18 4.04 -18.44 -18.14
CA ARG A 18 3.78 -18.00 -16.77
C ARG A 18 4.57 -16.75 -16.39
N LEU A 19 5.85 -16.66 -16.77
CA LEU A 19 6.65 -15.46 -16.58
C LEU A 19 6.01 -14.27 -17.29
N GLN A 20 5.55 -14.45 -18.53
CA GLN A 20 4.80 -13.42 -19.25
C GLN A 20 3.48 -13.07 -18.56
N ARG A 21 2.75 -14.05 -18.02
CA ARG A 21 1.53 -13.80 -17.24
C ARG A 21 1.82 -13.01 -15.97
N LEU A 22 2.83 -13.38 -15.18
CA LEU A 22 3.27 -12.61 -14.01
C LEU A 22 3.64 -11.18 -14.38
N LEU A 23 4.46 -10.99 -15.42
CA LEU A 23 4.84 -9.67 -15.92
C LEU A 23 3.61 -8.87 -16.40
N ASN A 24 2.60 -9.53 -16.96
CA ASN A 24 1.35 -8.90 -17.36
C ASN A 24 0.45 -8.56 -16.14
N VAL A 25 0.51 -9.33 -15.05
CA VAL A 25 -0.23 -9.09 -13.80
C VAL A 25 0.42 -7.98 -12.97
N SER A 26 1.74 -7.98 -12.82
CA SER A 26 2.50 -6.97 -12.07
C SER A 26 2.63 -5.63 -12.79
N GLY A 27 2.51 -5.61 -14.12
CA GLY A 27 2.81 -4.47 -14.98
C GLY A 27 1.62 -3.75 -15.61
N ARG A 28 0.44 -3.69 -14.97
CA ARG A 28 -0.69 -2.89 -15.48
C ARG A 28 -0.57 -1.41 -15.10
N GLY A 29 0.38 -0.71 -15.69
CA GLY A 29 0.43 0.75 -15.64
C GLY A 29 1.42 1.38 -16.63
N PHE A 30 0.84 2.09 -17.60
CA PHE A 30 1.41 3.05 -18.56
C PHE A 30 2.15 2.53 -19.80
N SER A 31 1.67 2.99 -20.97
CA SER A 31 2.38 3.06 -22.24
C SER A 31 1.74 4.13 -23.14
N PHE A 32 2.58 4.79 -23.94
CA PHE A 32 2.28 5.78 -24.96
C PHE A 32 2.47 5.18 -26.36
N LYS A 33 1.42 5.19 -27.20
CA LYS A 33 1.54 5.44 -28.65
C LYS A 33 0.20 5.87 -29.25
N LYS A 34 0.30 6.79 -30.22
CA LYS A 34 -0.79 7.39 -31.01
C LYS A 34 -1.46 6.31 -31.87
N ASN A 35 -2.79 6.30 -31.90
CA ASN A 35 -3.60 5.50 -32.81
C ASN A 35 -3.11 5.66 -34.26
N ASN A 36 -2.98 4.54 -34.97
CA ASN A 36 -3.25 4.48 -36.40
C ASN A 36 -4.41 3.50 -36.64
N LYS A 37 -5.17 3.78 -37.71
CA LYS A 37 -6.56 3.38 -37.94
C LYS A 37 -6.83 1.85 -38.00
N SER A 38 -8.05 1.50 -37.56
CA SER A 38 -8.92 0.36 -37.96
C SER A 38 -9.01 -0.94 -37.12
N ARG A 39 -10.22 -1.12 -36.56
CA ARG A 39 -11.05 -2.29 -36.16
C ARG A 39 -10.63 -3.28 -35.03
N PRO A 40 -11.64 -3.87 -34.31
CA PRO A 40 -11.58 -4.12 -32.87
C PRO A 40 -11.43 -5.61 -32.47
N ALA A 41 -11.36 -5.86 -31.15
CA ALA A 41 -11.29 -7.14 -30.44
C ALA A 41 -9.90 -7.78 -30.24
N THR A 42 -9.14 -7.17 -29.33
CA THR A 42 -8.39 -7.76 -28.19
C THR A 42 -7.36 -6.71 -27.75
N PRO A 43 -7.34 -6.22 -26.50
CA PRO A 43 -6.39 -5.19 -26.12
C PRO A 43 -5.00 -5.79 -25.90
N GLY A 44 -4.27 -6.04 -26.98
CA GLY A 44 -2.82 -6.16 -26.97
C GLY A 44 -2.19 -4.79 -26.68
N LYS A 45 -1.82 -4.53 -25.42
CA LYS A 45 -1.10 -3.29 -25.02
C LYS A 45 0.34 -3.58 -24.61
N ARG A 46 1.26 -3.74 -25.57
CA ARG A 46 2.73 -3.78 -25.34
C ARG A 46 3.30 -2.36 -25.49
N GLY A 47 4.01 -1.85 -24.47
CA GLY A 47 4.89 -0.69 -24.68
C GLY A 47 5.16 0.27 -23.50
N GLY A 48 5.29 -0.18 -22.26
CA GLY A 48 5.71 0.69 -21.13
C GLY A 48 5.69 -0.01 -19.76
N ARG A 49 5.72 -1.35 -19.82
CA ARG A 49 5.35 -2.29 -18.75
C ARG A 49 6.42 -2.47 -17.66
N TRP A 50 7.63 -1.95 -17.86
CA TRP A 50 8.76 -2.17 -16.96
C TRP A 50 8.97 -1.04 -15.95
N LEU A 51 8.56 0.20 -16.25
CA LEU A 51 8.84 1.36 -15.40
C LEU A 51 8.11 1.30 -14.05
N LEU A 52 6.81 1.01 -14.03
CA LEU A 52 6.05 0.92 -12.76
C LEU A 52 6.47 -0.31 -11.93
N GLY A 53 6.75 -1.43 -12.61
CA GLY A 53 7.30 -2.63 -11.99
C GLY A 53 8.64 -2.33 -11.33
N ALA A 54 9.57 -1.70 -12.06
CA ALA A 54 10.87 -1.30 -11.53
C ALA A 54 10.76 -0.26 -10.40
N LEU A 55 9.83 0.71 -10.50
CA LEU A 55 9.60 1.74 -9.49
C LEU A 55 9.08 1.17 -8.16
N LEU A 56 8.45 -0.01 -8.16
CA LEU A 56 7.98 -0.70 -6.95
C LEU A 56 8.99 -1.75 -6.46
N LEU A 57 9.55 -2.54 -7.38
CA LEU A 57 10.45 -3.65 -7.05
C LEU A 57 11.79 -3.13 -6.53
N LEU A 58 12.29 -2.00 -7.05
CA LEU A 58 13.58 -1.44 -6.61
C LEU A 58 13.53 -0.92 -5.16
N PRO A 59 12.56 -0.09 -4.72
CA PRO A 59 12.44 0.28 -3.31
C PRO A 59 12.20 -0.92 -2.39
N MET A 60 11.44 -1.92 -2.83
CA MET A 60 11.26 -3.15 -2.05
C MET A 60 12.57 -3.92 -1.89
N LEU A 61 13.33 -4.13 -2.96
CA LEU A 61 14.64 -4.79 -2.87
C LEU A 61 15.61 -4.00 -1.99
N LEU A 62 15.59 -2.66 -2.05
CA LEU A 62 16.40 -1.81 -1.18
C LEU A 62 15.96 -1.92 0.28
N SER A 63 14.66 -1.94 0.55
CA SER A 63 14.12 -2.09 1.90
C SER A 63 14.45 -3.47 2.51
N PHE A 64 14.21 -4.56 1.76
CA PHE A 64 14.59 -5.91 2.19
C PHE A 64 16.12 -6.07 2.30
N GLY A 65 16.88 -5.41 1.43
CA GLY A 65 18.34 -5.34 1.51
C GLY A 65 18.83 -4.62 2.77
N SER A 66 18.21 -3.51 3.12
CA SER A 66 18.49 -2.79 4.38
C SER A 66 18.13 -3.66 5.60
N ILE A 67 16.97 -4.33 5.61
CA ILE A 67 16.59 -5.26 6.69
C ILE A 67 17.60 -6.41 6.79
N ALA A 68 18.02 -6.99 5.67
CA ALA A 68 19.03 -8.04 5.64
C ALA A 68 20.40 -7.56 6.16
N HIS A 69 20.84 -6.37 5.74
CA HIS A 69 22.05 -5.72 6.23
C HIS A 69 22.03 -5.57 7.75
N HIS A 70 20.97 -4.98 8.31
CA HIS A 70 20.83 -4.85 9.76
C HIS A 70 20.71 -6.22 10.45
N SER A 71 20.07 -7.22 9.83
CA SER A 71 19.95 -8.55 10.41
C SER A 71 21.29 -9.21 10.66
N VAL A 72 22.20 -9.17 9.67
CA VAL A 72 23.54 -9.75 9.79
C VAL A 72 24.34 -9.02 10.87
N LEU A 73 24.34 -7.68 10.85
CA LEU A 73 25.10 -6.87 11.82
C LEU A 73 24.57 -7.03 13.24
N ASN A 74 23.25 -7.03 13.44
CA ASN A 74 22.64 -7.21 14.75
C ASN A 74 22.96 -8.60 15.31
N MET A 75 22.89 -9.65 14.47
CA MET A 75 23.26 -11.01 14.89
C MET A 75 24.74 -11.13 15.22
N HIS A 76 25.63 -10.53 14.44
CA HIS A 76 27.07 -10.50 14.75
C HIS A 76 27.31 -9.81 16.09
N CYS A 77 26.76 -8.62 16.31
CA CYS A 77 26.89 -7.88 17.57
C CYS A 77 26.39 -8.68 18.79
N LEU A 78 25.23 -9.33 18.68
CA LEU A 78 24.56 -9.98 19.82
C LEU A 78 25.06 -11.41 20.08
N LEU A 79 25.31 -12.20 19.03
CA LEU A 79 25.74 -13.60 19.16
C LEU A 79 27.25 -13.71 19.39
N ASP A 80 28.04 -12.85 18.76
CA ASP A 80 29.50 -12.85 18.92
C ASP A 80 29.99 -11.92 20.04
N GLN A 81 29.06 -11.27 20.75
CA GLN A 81 29.33 -10.41 21.92
C GLN A 81 30.40 -9.33 21.61
N VAL A 82 30.30 -8.70 20.43
CA VAL A 82 31.32 -7.75 19.95
C VAL A 82 31.37 -6.53 20.87
N ALA A 83 32.52 -6.28 21.50
CA ALA A 83 32.72 -5.22 22.48
C ALA A 83 32.34 -3.82 21.96
N ALA A 84 32.60 -3.54 20.68
CA ALA A 84 32.22 -2.29 20.02
C ALA A 84 30.68 -2.06 20.01
N CYS A 85 29.89 -3.13 19.96
CA CYS A 85 28.43 -3.06 20.01
C CYS A 85 27.89 -2.94 21.44
N GLN A 86 28.57 -3.54 22.42
CA GLN A 86 28.16 -3.53 23.84
C GLN A 86 28.32 -2.14 24.50
N ALA A 87 29.31 -1.35 24.06
CA ALA A 87 29.61 -0.07 24.67
C ALA A 87 28.55 1.03 24.47
N ARG A 88 27.54 0.88 23.58
CA ARG A 88 26.67 2.01 23.16
C ARG A 88 25.16 1.75 23.06
N GLY A 89 24.64 0.64 23.62
CA GLY A 89 23.24 0.50 24.04
C GLY A 89 22.11 0.54 22.98
N SER A 90 22.35 0.86 21.70
CA SER A 90 21.37 0.70 20.61
C SER A 90 22.01 0.93 19.22
N LEU A 91 21.79 -0.03 18.31
CA LEU A 91 22.30 -0.05 16.93
C LEU A 91 21.59 0.92 15.95
N HIS A 92 20.70 1.79 16.45
CA HIS A 92 20.00 2.80 15.63
C HIS A 92 20.75 4.14 15.50
N THR A 93 22.03 4.20 15.89
CA THR A 93 22.83 5.43 15.89
C THR A 93 23.82 5.47 14.72
N GLY A 94 23.49 6.22 13.67
CA GLY A 94 24.42 6.80 12.67
C GLY A 94 25.22 5.86 11.73
N SER A 95 25.23 6.17 10.43
CA SER A 95 25.98 5.40 9.40
C SER A 95 27.50 5.34 9.60
N HIS A 96 28.09 6.27 10.36
CA HIS A 96 29.54 6.34 10.61
C HIS A 96 30.00 5.55 11.86
N LEU A 97 29.08 4.85 12.54
CA LEU A 97 29.36 4.14 13.80
C LEU A 97 29.47 2.61 13.62
N LEU A 98 29.12 2.08 12.44
CA LEU A 98 29.13 0.65 12.12
C LEU A 98 30.39 0.19 11.38
N ASP A 99 31.21 1.11 10.88
CA ASP A 99 32.41 0.84 10.10
C ASP A 99 33.41 -0.14 10.78
N PRO A 100 33.75 -0.02 12.08
CA PRO A 100 34.68 -0.96 12.72
C PRO A 100 34.08 -2.36 12.89
N VAL A 101 32.76 -2.47 13.11
CA VAL A 101 32.06 -3.76 13.23
C VAL A 101 32.02 -4.47 11.88
N ILE A 102 31.77 -3.72 10.81
CA ILE A 102 31.79 -4.23 9.44
C ILE A 102 33.20 -4.71 9.06
N ALA A 103 34.24 -3.94 9.39
CA ALA A 103 35.62 -4.32 9.13
C ALA A 103 36.01 -5.63 9.83
N GLN A 104 35.61 -5.81 11.09
CA GLN A 104 35.84 -7.04 11.84
C GLN A 104 35.11 -8.24 11.23
N LEU A 105 33.83 -8.07 10.86
CA LEU A 105 33.02 -9.12 10.24
C LEU A 105 33.58 -9.59 8.89
N MET A 106 34.12 -8.66 8.09
CA MET A 106 34.71 -9.01 6.79
C MET A 106 36.13 -9.60 6.89
N ALA A 107 36.83 -9.36 7.99
CA ALA A 107 38.20 -9.83 8.20
C ALA A 107 38.27 -11.26 8.76
N THR A 108 37.17 -11.80 9.30
CA THR A 108 37.14 -13.09 9.99
C THR A 108 36.03 -14.00 9.44
N PRO A 109 36.25 -15.33 9.39
CA PRO A 109 35.18 -16.25 9.04
C PRO A 109 34.06 -16.19 10.07
N PHE A 110 32.82 -16.48 9.65
CA PHE A 110 31.68 -16.38 10.56
C PHE A 110 31.80 -17.37 11.71
N SER A 111 31.49 -16.92 12.91
CA SER A 111 31.47 -17.78 14.09
C SER A 111 30.42 -18.90 13.93
N ALA A 112 30.58 -19.98 14.69
CA ALA A 112 29.58 -21.05 14.71
C ALA A 112 28.19 -20.56 15.17
N ALA A 113 28.14 -19.59 16.10
CA ALA A 113 26.90 -19.00 16.59
C ALA A 113 26.22 -18.14 15.51
N LEU A 114 26.99 -17.32 14.80
CA LEU A 114 26.50 -16.51 13.69
C LEU A 114 26.00 -17.39 12.53
N ILE A 115 26.74 -18.47 12.21
CA ILE A 115 26.30 -19.47 11.21
C ILE A 115 24.97 -20.10 11.63
N GLY A 116 24.81 -20.47 12.91
CA GLY A 116 23.55 -20.99 13.45
C GLY A 116 22.39 -20.00 13.30
N GLY A 117 22.60 -18.75 13.70
CA GLY A 117 21.58 -17.69 13.61
C GLY A 117 21.17 -17.36 12.17
N LEU A 118 22.13 -17.22 11.26
CA LEU A 118 21.86 -16.98 9.84
C LEU A 118 21.20 -18.20 9.17
N THR A 119 21.55 -19.42 9.57
CA THR A 119 20.87 -20.65 9.11
C THR A 119 19.40 -20.64 9.52
N LEU A 120 19.09 -20.28 10.77
CA LEU A 120 17.71 -20.11 11.22
C LEU A 120 16.98 -19.04 10.41
N GLN A 121 17.59 -17.86 10.20
CA GLN A 121 16.99 -16.80 9.41
C GLN A 121 16.66 -17.27 7.98
N LEU A 122 17.61 -17.90 7.28
CA LEU A 122 17.39 -18.42 5.93
C LEU A 122 16.33 -19.52 5.90
N ALA A 123 16.25 -20.38 6.93
CA ALA A 123 15.21 -21.39 7.05
C ALA A 123 13.81 -20.78 7.23
N LEU A 124 13.69 -19.72 8.03
CA LEU A 124 12.43 -18.99 8.21
C LEU A 124 12.00 -18.30 6.91
N LEU A 125 12.91 -17.60 6.22
CA LEU A 125 12.62 -16.95 4.94
C LEU A 125 12.30 -17.97 3.83
N TRP A 126 12.94 -19.14 3.86
CA TRP A 126 12.58 -20.27 2.99
C TRP A 126 11.17 -20.78 3.29
N LEU A 127 10.81 -20.92 4.56
CA LEU A 127 9.45 -21.32 4.96
C LEU A 127 8.41 -20.29 4.51
N VAL A 128 8.70 -18.99 4.60
CA VAL A 128 7.86 -17.91 4.05
C VAL A 128 7.64 -18.09 2.55
N SER A 129 8.68 -18.47 1.80
CA SER A 129 8.59 -18.73 0.36
C SER A 129 7.65 -19.89 -0.02
N VAL A 130 7.34 -20.78 0.94
CA VAL A 130 6.39 -21.89 0.79
C VAL A 130 4.99 -21.51 1.28
N LEU A 131 4.89 -21.02 2.52
CA LEU A 131 3.63 -20.79 3.21
C LEU A 131 2.87 -19.58 2.65
N LEU A 132 3.56 -18.48 2.35
CA LEU A 132 2.90 -17.25 1.90
C LEU A 132 2.17 -17.46 0.55
N PRO A 133 2.79 -18.09 -0.48
CA PRO A 133 2.08 -18.39 -1.72
C PRO A 133 0.95 -19.43 -1.59
N LEU A 134 0.99 -20.30 -0.58
CA LEU A 134 -0.10 -21.25 -0.27
C LEU A 134 -1.26 -20.55 0.44
N GLY A 135 -0.97 -19.66 1.39
CA GLY A 135 -1.98 -18.90 2.13
C GLY A 135 -2.68 -17.82 1.29
N MET A 136 -1.94 -17.15 0.41
CA MET A 136 -2.46 -16.08 -0.47
C MET A 136 -3.15 -16.61 -1.74
N GLY A 137 -2.88 -17.85 -2.16
CA GLY A 137 -3.49 -18.44 -3.36
C GLY A 137 -4.92 -18.95 -3.11
N GLU A 138 -5.76 -19.09 -4.14
CA GLU A 138 -7.10 -19.69 -3.98
C GLU A 138 -7.01 -21.23 -4.05
N LEU A 139 -6.70 -21.88 -2.91
CA LEU A 139 -6.62 -23.35 -2.84
C LEU A 139 -7.99 -24.01 -3.10
N SER A 140 -9.07 -23.33 -2.75
CA SER A 140 -10.46 -23.82 -2.87
C SER A 140 -11.05 -23.69 -4.27
N LYS A 141 -10.50 -22.83 -5.14
CA LYS A 141 -10.93 -22.76 -6.53
C LYS A 141 -10.12 -23.73 -7.38
N PRO A 142 -10.74 -24.42 -8.35
CA PRO A 142 -10.00 -25.18 -9.35
C PRO A 142 -9.14 -24.19 -10.13
N ASP A 143 -7.84 -24.21 -9.86
CA ASP A 143 -6.88 -23.41 -10.63
C ASP A 143 -6.72 -24.11 -11.99
N TRP A 144 -6.62 -23.33 -13.06
CA TRP A 144 -6.60 -23.79 -14.46
C TRP A 144 -5.31 -24.53 -14.84
N ASP A 145 -4.67 -25.22 -13.90
CA ASP A 145 -3.28 -25.61 -14.02
C ASP A 145 -3.12 -27.13 -14.25
N LEU A 146 -3.30 -28.02 -13.26
CA LEU A 146 -2.95 -29.45 -13.45
C LEU A 146 -3.93 -30.24 -14.34
N GLU A 147 -5.24 -30.05 -14.17
CA GLU A 147 -6.26 -30.75 -14.98
C GLU A 147 -6.17 -30.38 -16.46
N TRP A 148 -5.87 -29.12 -16.76
CA TRP A 148 -5.68 -28.64 -18.13
C TRP A 148 -4.31 -29.05 -18.70
N LEU A 149 -3.23 -28.95 -17.92
CA LEU A 149 -1.89 -29.34 -18.39
C LEU A 149 -1.83 -30.81 -18.82
N VAL A 150 -2.56 -31.70 -18.16
CA VAL A 150 -2.64 -33.14 -18.51
C VAL A 150 -3.37 -33.38 -19.84
N THR A 151 -4.14 -32.40 -20.35
CA THR A 151 -4.74 -32.48 -21.69
C THR A 151 -3.75 -32.20 -22.82
N LEU A 152 -2.57 -31.65 -22.51
CA LEU A 152 -1.53 -31.41 -23.51
C LEU A 152 -0.90 -32.75 -23.96
N PRO A 153 -0.51 -32.89 -25.23
CA PRO A 153 0.14 -34.09 -25.76
C PRO A 153 1.61 -34.16 -25.32
N VAL A 154 1.86 -34.12 -24.01
CA VAL A 154 3.19 -34.14 -23.38
C VAL A 154 3.14 -35.12 -22.22
N GLU A 155 4.23 -35.84 -21.98
CA GLU A 155 4.30 -36.77 -20.86
C GLU A 155 4.08 -36.06 -19.52
N LYS A 156 3.30 -36.70 -18.65
CA LYS A 156 3.03 -36.24 -17.28
C LYS A 156 4.31 -35.98 -16.48
N SER A 157 5.35 -36.80 -16.69
CA SER A 157 6.67 -36.64 -16.06
C SER A 157 7.28 -35.27 -16.38
N THR A 158 7.23 -34.87 -17.65
CA THR A 158 7.72 -33.59 -18.16
C THR A 158 6.89 -32.42 -17.64
N LEU A 159 5.56 -32.57 -17.58
CA LEU A 159 4.67 -31.54 -17.05
C LEU A 159 4.92 -31.26 -15.56
N LEU A 160 5.18 -32.30 -14.76
CA LEU A 160 5.50 -32.15 -13.34
C LEU A 160 6.84 -31.43 -13.13
N TRP A 161 7.88 -31.79 -13.89
CA TRP A 161 9.16 -31.08 -13.86
C TRP A 161 9.04 -29.64 -14.34
N ALA A 162 8.29 -29.39 -15.41
CA ALA A 162 7.98 -28.05 -15.91
C ALA A 162 7.34 -27.20 -14.81
N ARG A 163 6.40 -27.78 -14.06
CA ARG A 163 5.68 -27.11 -12.98
C ARG A 163 6.57 -26.73 -11.80
N VAL A 164 7.47 -27.63 -11.39
CA VAL A 164 8.41 -27.34 -10.32
C VAL A 164 9.39 -26.25 -10.77
N LEU A 165 9.96 -26.36 -11.96
CA LEU A 165 10.88 -25.35 -12.50
C LEU A 165 10.21 -23.98 -12.67
N GLU A 166 8.98 -23.95 -13.17
CA GLU A 166 8.13 -22.76 -13.24
C GLU A 166 8.03 -22.12 -11.87
N ARG A 167 7.59 -22.86 -10.85
CA ARG A 167 7.40 -22.36 -9.49
C ARG A 167 8.69 -21.93 -8.79
N THR A 168 9.85 -22.48 -9.16
CA THR A 168 11.16 -22.04 -8.69
C THR A 168 11.46 -20.62 -9.17
N LEU A 169 11.23 -20.34 -10.46
CA LEU A 169 11.53 -19.05 -11.09
C LEU A 169 10.43 -18.00 -10.84
N VAL A 170 9.20 -18.45 -10.60
CA VAL A 170 7.97 -17.65 -10.49
C VAL A 170 7.52 -17.62 -9.02
N ASN A 171 8.40 -17.17 -8.13
CA ASN A 171 8.10 -17.00 -6.69
C ASN A 171 8.51 -15.59 -6.20
N PRO A 172 7.67 -14.56 -6.42
CA PRO A 172 8.02 -13.18 -6.08
C PRO A 172 8.24 -12.98 -4.57
N ALA A 173 7.43 -13.63 -3.72
CA ALA A 173 7.60 -13.58 -2.27
C ALA A 173 8.94 -14.18 -1.84
N GLY A 174 9.28 -15.36 -2.37
CA GLY A 174 10.53 -16.02 -2.08
C GLY A 174 11.76 -15.27 -2.59
N LEU A 175 11.69 -14.69 -3.80
CA LEU A 175 12.78 -13.88 -4.34
C LEU A 175 13.01 -12.61 -3.52
N LEU A 176 11.95 -11.90 -3.12
CA LEU A 176 12.07 -10.70 -2.28
C LEU A 176 12.62 -11.01 -0.89
N ALA A 177 12.30 -12.18 -0.32
CA ALA A 177 12.77 -12.60 1.00
C ALA A 177 14.23 -13.11 0.98
N LEU A 178 14.57 -14.00 0.05
CA LEU A 178 15.85 -14.72 0.05
C LEU A 178 16.96 -13.99 -0.70
N TRP A 179 16.67 -13.33 -1.82
CA TRP A 179 17.71 -12.74 -2.66
C TRP A 179 18.48 -11.60 -1.98
N PRO A 180 17.83 -10.62 -1.32
CA PRO A 180 18.57 -9.61 -0.57
C PRO A 180 19.38 -10.21 0.58
N SER A 181 18.81 -11.15 1.33
CA SER A 181 19.46 -11.81 2.47
C SER A 181 20.73 -12.57 2.07
N THR A 182 20.63 -13.42 1.06
CA THR A 182 21.78 -14.17 0.51
C THR A 182 22.82 -13.26 -0.15
N THR A 183 22.40 -12.15 -0.77
CA THR A 183 23.32 -11.16 -1.36
C THR A 183 24.13 -10.45 -0.29
N VAL A 184 23.49 -10.02 0.80
CA VAL A 184 24.17 -9.37 1.94
C VAL A 184 25.13 -10.34 2.63
N ILE A 185 24.74 -11.61 2.82
CA ILE A 185 25.61 -12.66 3.37
C ILE A 185 26.84 -12.87 2.48
N ALA A 186 26.65 -12.95 1.16
CA ALA A 186 27.76 -13.09 0.20
C ALA A 186 28.69 -11.86 0.21
N TRP A 187 28.12 -10.66 0.36
CA TRP A 187 28.88 -9.42 0.47
C TRP A 187 29.79 -9.41 1.69
N TYR A 188 29.26 -9.77 2.86
CA TYR A 188 30.06 -9.88 4.09
C TYR A 188 31.00 -11.08 4.12
N SER A 189 30.79 -12.06 3.24
CA SER A 189 31.73 -13.17 3.02
C SER A 189 32.87 -12.83 2.05
N GLY A 190 33.03 -11.56 1.65
CA GLY A 190 34.16 -11.11 0.84
C GLY A 190 34.00 -11.25 -0.69
N GLN A 191 32.83 -11.61 -1.20
CA GLN A 191 32.61 -11.83 -2.65
C GLN A 191 32.43 -10.54 -3.48
N GLY A 192 32.41 -9.36 -2.85
CA GLY A 192 32.36 -8.05 -3.50
C GLY A 192 31.20 -7.91 -4.50
N TRP A 193 31.48 -7.40 -5.71
CA TRP A 193 30.47 -7.16 -6.75
C TRP A 193 29.83 -8.43 -7.33
N MET A 194 30.36 -9.62 -7.05
CA MET A 194 29.75 -10.89 -7.46
C MET A 194 28.61 -11.34 -6.53
N SER A 195 28.48 -10.71 -5.36
CA SER A 195 27.50 -11.05 -4.33
C SER A 195 26.04 -11.09 -4.81
N PRO A 196 25.55 -10.16 -5.68
CA PRO A 196 24.19 -10.24 -6.18
C PRO A 196 23.93 -11.47 -7.07
N LEU A 197 24.94 -11.92 -7.82
CA LEU A 197 24.85 -13.09 -8.70
C LEU A 197 24.92 -14.38 -7.89
N SER A 198 25.88 -14.51 -6.98
CA SER A 198 25.99 -15.67 -6.10
C SER A 198 24.80 -15.77 -5.14
N GLY A 199 24.31 -14.65 -4.62
CA GLY A 199 23.08 -14.57 -3.83
C GLY A 199 21.83 -14.99 -4.62
N LEU A 200 21.72 -14.61 -5.90
CA LEU A 200 20.61 -15.07 -6.76
C LEU A 200 20.65 -16.58 -6.97
N LEU A 201 21.82 -17.14 -7.28
CA LEU A 201 22.01 -18.59 -7.47
C LEU A 201 21.67 -19.36 -6.19
N ALA A 202 22.19 -18.90 -5.05
CA ALA A 202 21.87 -19.43 -3.73
C ALA A 202 20.35 -19.41 -3.47
N SER A 203 19.70 -18.30 -3.74
CA SER A 203 18.25 -18.17 -3.58
C SER A 203 17.48 -19.16 -4.46
N LEU A 204 17.90 -19.35 -5.72
CA LEU A 204 17.25 -20.29 -6.64
C LEU A 204 17.35 -21.75 -6.17
N VAL A 205 18.46 -22.14 -5.53
CA VAL A 205 18.62 -23.49 -4.93
C VAL A 205 17.56 -23.73 -3.84
N LEU A 206 17.41 -22.77 -2.91
CA LEU A 206 16.39 -22.88 -1.85
C LEU A 206 14.97 -22.81 -2.42
N LEU A 207 14.74 -21.95 -3.41
CA LEU A 207 13.44 -21.82 -4.08
C LEU A 207 13.05 -23.09 -4.84
N ALA A 208 13.99 -23.88 -5.35
CA ALA A 208 13.69 -25.16 -5.98
C ALA A 208 13.10 -26.16 -4.99
N LEU A 209 13.68 -26.24 -3.79
CA LEU A 209 13.15 -27.06 -2.70
C LEU A 209 11.79 -26.53 -2.23
N ALA A 210 11.62 -25.21 -2.14
CA ALA A 210 10.34 -24.59 -1.80
C ALA A 210 9.25 -24.91 -2.83
N ALA A 211 9.59 -24.83 -4.12
CA ALA A 211 8.69 -25.12 -5.22
C ALA A 211 8.24 -26.59 -5.24
N MET A 212 9.16 -27.52 -4.95
CA MET A 212 8.84 -28.94 -4.80
C MET A 212 7.88 -29.18 -3.63
N LEU A 213 8.23 -28.69 -2.44
CA LEU A 213 7.41 -28.84 -1.23
C LEU A 213 6.02 -28.23 -1.41
N ARG A 214 5.95 -27.01 -1.97
CA ARG A 214 4.69 -26.35 -2.30
C ARG A 214 3.84 -27.19 -3.25
N THR A 215 4.46 -27.83 -4.24
CA THR A 215 3.74 -28.65 -5.23
C THR A 215 3.23 -29.94 -4.63
N LEU A 216 3.98 -30.57 -3.74
CA LEU A 216 3.55 -31.73 -2.97
C LEU A 216 2.35 -31.41 -2.07
N ILE A 217 2.41 -30.29 -1.35
CA ILE A 217 1.35 -29.85 -0.44
C ILE A 217 0.10 -29.50 -1.25
N ASP A 218 0.22 -28.62 -2.24
CA ASP A 218 -0.91 -28.16 -3.06
C ASP A 218 -1.62 -29.31 -3.76
N THR A 219 -0.86 -30.23 -4.39
CA THR A 219 -1.42 -31.39 -5.08
C THR A 219 -2.06 -32.37 -4.09
N GLY A 220 -1.35 -32.72 -3.01
CA GLY A 220 -1.85 -33.65 -2.01
C GLY A 220 -3.12 -33.16 -1.30
N LEU A 221 -3.19 -31.87 -0.97
CA LEU A 221 -4.35 -31.27 -0.34
C LEU A 221 -5.56 -31.27 -1.28
N ARG A 222 -5.38 -30.88 -2.56
CA ARG A 222 -6.48 -30.84 -3.54
C ARG A 222 -7.07 -32.22 -3.83
N MET A 223 -6.25 -33.27 -3.79
CA MET A 223 -6.70 -34.65 -4.01
C MET A 223 -7.39 -35.27 -2.79
N SER A 224 -7.14 -34.75 -1.58
CA SER A 224 -7.62 -35.36 -0.32
C SER A 224 -8.78 -34.61 0.34
N LEU A 225 -8.95 -33.31 0.07
CA LEU A 225 -9.89 -32.45 0.79
C LEU A 225 -10.95 -31.82 -0.12
N THR A 226 -12.16 -31.66 0.43
CA THR A 226 -13.25 -30.91 -0.20
C THR A 226 -12.93 -29.40 -0.26
N PRO A 227 -13.48 -28.63 -1.22
CA PRO A 227 -13.22 -27.18 -1.35
C PRO A 227 -13.43 -26.34 -0.08
N SER A 228 -14.44 -26.68 0.74
CA SER A 228 -14.70 -25.99 2.01
C SER A 228 -13.60 -26.24 3.06
N ARG A 229 -13.11 -27.48 3.16
CA ARG A 229 -11.98 -27.85 4.03
C ARG A 229 -10.67 -27.23 3.55
N LEU A 230 -10.47 -27.14 2.23
CA LEU A 230 -9.32 -26.43 1.64
C LEU A 230 -9.32 -24.95 2.02
N GLY A 231 -10.47 -24.27 1.97
CA GLY A 231 -10.58 -22.89 2.43
C GLY A 231 -10.22 -22.70 3.91
N ASN A 232 -10.67 -23.61 4.78
CA ASN A 232 -10.31 -23.57 6.20
C ASN A 232 -8.81 -23.79 6.43
N LEU A 233 -8.22 -24.77 5.75
CA LEU A 233 -6.80 -25.07 5.88
C LEU A 233 -5.94 -23.94 5.32
N GLN A 234 -6.37 -23.30 4.23
CA GLN A 234 -5.72 -22.11 3.69
C GLN A 234 -5.63 -21.01 4.75
N ALA A 235 -6.71 -20.74 5.49
CA ALA A 235 -6.72 -19.75 6.56
C ALA A 235 -5.68 -20.07 7.65
N VAL A 236 -5.55 -21.35 8.01
CA VAL A 236 -4.54 -21.82 8.98
C VAL A 236 -3.12 -21.69 8.42
N ILE A 237 -2.90 -22.00 7.14
CA ILE A 237 -1.60 -21.85 6.47
C ILE A 237 -1.20 -20.37 6.40
N SER A 238 -2.14 -19.47 6.08
CA SER A 238 -1.90 -18.03 6.10
C SER A 238 -1.47 -17.54 7.48
N LEU A 239 -2.13 -18.03 8.54
CA LEU A 239 -1.76 -17.73 9.92
C LEU A 239 -0.37 -18.27 10.27
N ALA A 240 -0.10 -19.54 9.95
CA ALA A 240 1.18 -20.18 10.21
C ALA A 240 2.33 -19.51 9.45
N GLY A 241 2.07 -18.93 8.28
CA GLY A 241 3.05 -18.19 7.49
C GLY A 241 3.48 -16.85 8.08
N LEU A 242 2.68 -16.23 8.95
CA LEU A 242 3.04 -14.97 9.62
C LEU A 242 4.18 -15.15 10.62
N LEU A 243 4.20 -16.27 11.35
CA LEU A 243 5.19 -16.55 12.39
C LEU A 243 6.65 -16.50 11.86
N PRO A 244 7.03 -17.29 10.83
CA PRO A 244 8.39 -17.23 10.30
C PRO A 244 8.70 -15.90 9.61
N MET A 245 7.67 -15.21 9.10
CA MET A 245 7.82 -13.89 8.51
C MET A 245 8.22 -12.84 9.57
N TYR A 246 7.51 -12.78 10.70
CA TYR A 246 7.83 -11.84 11.78
C TYR A 246 9.13 -12.19 12.49
N MET A 247 9.35 -13.46 12.79
CA MET A 247 10.59 -13.93 13.41
C MET A 247 11.81 -13.72 12.51
N GLY A 248 11.67 -13.86 11.19
CA GLY A 248 12.74 -13.56 10.24
C GLY A 248 13.05 -12.06 10.14
N MET A 249 12.02 -11.21 10.23
CA MET A 249 12.18 -9.74 10.20
C MET A 249 12.70 -9.16 11.53
N SER A 250 12.41 -9.78 12.68
CA SER A 250 12.82 -9.26 13.99
C SER A 250 14.34 -9.14 14.13
N PHE A 251 15.10 -10.02 13.46
CA PHE A 251 16.56 -9.93 13.46
C PHE A 251 17.10 -8.60 12.88
N GLY A 252 16.36 -7.95 11.98
CA GLY A 252 16.75 -6.67 11.38
C GLY A 252 16.43 -5.44 12.22
N MET A 253 15.62 -5.57 13.29
CA MET A 253 15.08 -4.43 14.02
C MET A 253 15.84 -4.06 15.31
N GLY A 254 16.82 -4.88 15.73
CA GLY A 254 17.84 -4.51 16.72
C GLY A 254 17.44 -4.62 18.20
N THR A 255 16.26 -5.14 18.52
CA THR A 255 15.82 -5.38 19.91
C THR A 255 16.11 -6.84 20.27
N GLY A 256 16.81 -7.11 21.37
CA GLY A 256 17.20 -8.45 21.84
C GLY A 256 16.02 -9.35 22.26
N GLY A 257 15.09 -9.62 21.34
CA GLY A 257 13.91 -10.45 21.54
C GLY A 257 14.19 -11.95 21.51
N PHE A 258 13.15 -12.74 21.80
CA PHE A 258 13.18 -14.21 21.87
C PHE A 258 13.78 -14.91 20.64
N ALA A 259 13.70 -14.30 19.46
CA ALA A 259 14.29 -14.83 18.23
C ALA A 259 15.81 -15.01 18.34
N TYR A 260 16.51 -14.14 19.08
CA TYR A 260 17.96 -14.25 19.29
C TYR A 260 18.33 -15.39 20.24
N ALA A 261 17.50 -15.66 21.26
CA ALA A 261 17.70 -16.82 22.12
C ALA A 261 17.60 -18.13 21.31
N TRP A 262 16.68 -18.17 20.34
CA TRP A 262 16.55 -19.31 19.43
C TRP A 262 17.73 -19.41 18.46
N ALA A 263 18.18 -18.27 17.92
CA ALA A 263 19.37 -18.23 17.08
C ALA A 263 20.62 -18.73 17.82
N ALA A 264 20.82 -18.31 19.08
CA ALA A 264 21.93 -18.75 19.91
C ALA A 264 21.84 -20.24 20.29
N ALA A 265 20.62 -20.76 20.48
CA ALA A 265 20.37 -22.16 20.81
C ALA A 265 20.24 -23.08 19.58
N MET A 266 20.58 -22.61 18.38
CA MET A 266 20.45 -23.42 17.17
C MET A 266 21.34 -24.66 17.24
N PRO A 267 20.77 -25.88 17.11
CA PRO A 267 21.57 -27.10 17.17
C PRO A 267 22.61 -27.17 16.06
N ALA A 268 23.79 -27.72 16.35
CA ALA A 268 24.85 -27.85 15.36
C ALA A 268 24.43 -28.64 14.10
N TRP A 269 23.49 -29.59 14.23
CA TRP A 269 22.98 -30.35 13.09
C TRP A 269 22.26 -29.46 12.06
N SER A 270 21.72 -28.30 12.46
CA SER A 270 20.99 -27.39 11.58
C SER A 270 21.87 -26.85 10.45
N SER A 271 23.18 -26.71 10.68
CA SER A 271 24.17 -26.32 9.68
C SER A 271 24.33 -27.32 8.52
N TRP A 272 23.82 -28.55 8.67
CA TRP A 272 23.83 -29.60 7.64
C TRP A 272 22.54 -29.65 6.82
N THR A 273 21.57 -28.80 7.13
CA THR A 273 20.37 -28.60 6.31
C THR A 273 20.71 -27.78 5.06
N PRO A 274 19.86 -27.79 4.00
CA PRO A 274 20.15 -27.03 2.78
C PRO A 274 20.42 -25.52 3.01
N PRO A 275 19.67 -24.79 3.88
CA PRO A 275 20.03 -23.41 4.23
C PRO A 275 21.41 -23.26 4.89
N GLY A 276 21.77 -24.19 5.78
CA GLY A 276 23.05 -24.17 6.51
C GLY A 276 24.25 -24.54 5.63
N LEU A 277 24.11 -25.56 4.78
CA LEU A 277 25.14 -25.94 3.82
C LEU A 277 25.37 -24.83 2.79
N LEU A 278 24.30 -24.19 2.33
CA LEU A 278 24.39 -23.04 1.42
C LEU A 278 25.13 -21.87 2.07
N LEU A 279 24.86 -21.58 3.34
CA LEU A 279 25.58 -20.54 4.08
C LEU A 279 27.08 -20.86 4.18
N ARG A 280 27.43 -22.12 4.46
CA ARG A 280 28.83 -22.58 4.46
C ARG A 280 29.49 -22.47 3.09
N VAL A 281 28.77 -22.74 2.00
CA VAL A 281 29.29 -22.55 0.63
C VAL A 281 29.54 -21.06 0.35
N LEU A 282 28.66 -20.16 0.79
CA LEU A 282 28.83 -18.72 0.58
C LEU A 282 29.99 -18.13 1.39
N ASN A 283 30.27 -18.67 2.59
CA ASN A 283 31.29 -18.16 3.49
C ASN A 283 32.66 -18.88 3.38
N ALA A 284 32.73 -20.03 2.71
CA ALA A 284 33.96 -20.79 2.59
C ALA A 284 34.84 -20.31 1.42
N ASP A 285 36.15 -20.21 1.68
CA ASP A 285 37.14 -19.86 0.68
C ASP A 285 37.78 -21.09 0.02
N GLY A 286 38.02 -20.98 -1.30
CA GLY A 286 38.78 -21.96 -2.07
C GLY A 286 38.22 -23.39 -1.98
N MET A 287 39.09 -24.36 -1.64
CA MET A 287 38.71 -25.78 -1.59
C MET A 287 37.79 -26.14 -0.41
N ALA A 288 37.70 -25.30 0.63
CA ALA A 288 36.82 -25.54 1.77
C ALA A 288 35.34 -25.50 1.40
N ALA A 289 34.99 -24.84 0.28
CA ALA A 289 33.63 -24.79 -0.24
C ALA A 289 33.18 -26.08 -0.96
N LEU A 290 34.12 -26.94 -1.39
CA LEU A 290 33.81 -28.09 -2.24
C LEU A 290 32.95 -29.14 -1.53
N LEU A 291 33.30 -29.50 -0.29
CA LEU A 291 32.56 -30.48 0.49
C LEU A 291 31.12 -30.02 0.79
N PRO A 292 30.87 -28.83 1.37
CA PRO A 292 29.51 -28.37 1.61
C PRO A 292 28.72 -28.18 0.30
N ALA A 293 29.37 -27.79 -0.81
CA ALA A 293 28.72 -27.68 -2.11
C ALA A 293 28.30 -29.06 -2.67
N ALA A 294 29.17 -30.07 -2.58
CA ALA A 294 28.85 -31.44 -3.01
C ALA A 294 27.71 -32.03 -2.17
N LEU A 295 27.75 -31.84 -0.84
CA LEU A 295 26.68 -32.28 0.05
C LEU A 295 25.36 -31.57 -0.25
N LEU A 296 25.39 -30.25 -0.48
CA LEU A 296 24.20 -29.49 -0.85
C LEU A 296 23.60 -29.99 -2.16
N LEU A 297 24.43 -30.25 -3.17
CA LEU A 297 23.99 -30.77 -4.46
C LEU A 297 23.35 -32.16 -4.31
N VAL A 298 23.98 -33.07 -3.56
CA VAL A 298 23.45 -34.41 -3.29
C VAL A 298 22.11 -34.32 -2.57
N GLN A 299 22.01 -33.51 -1.51
CA GLN A 299 20.75 -33.32 -0.77
C GLN A 299 19.66 -32.73 -1.68
N MET A 300 19.99 -31.75 -2.51
CA MET A 300 19.06 -31.15 -3.45
C MET A 300 18.53 -32.19 -4.44
N LEU A 301 19.41 -32.96 -5.09
CA LEU A 301 19.02 -33.98 -6.05
C LEU A 301 18.16 -35.06 -5.40
N LEU A 302 18.53 -35.53 -4.21
CA LEU A 302 17.77 -36.53 -3.46
C LEU A 302 16.37 -36.04 -3.10
N LEU A 303 16.24 -34.83 -2.54
CA LEU A 303 14.95 -34.26 -2.16
C LEU A 303 14.05 -34.00 -3.38
N MET A 304 14.63 -33.54 -4.49
CA MET A 304 13.90 -33.35 -5.74
C MET A 304 13.43 -34.68 -6.34
N TRP A 305 14.29 -35.71 -6.33
CA TRP A 305 13.94 -37.06 -6.78
C TRP A 305 12.82 -37.67 -5.93
N LEU A 306 12.95 -37.62 -4.60
CA LEU A 306 11.96 -38.13 -3.66
C LEU A 306 10.63 -37.39 -3.81
N GLY A 307 10.66 -36.07 -3.93
CA GLY A 307 9.47 -35.26 -4.16
C GLY A 307 8.74 -35.65 -5.46
N MET A 308 9.49 -35.87 -6.54
CA MET A 308 8.90 -36.35 -7.79
C MET A 308 8.32 -37.75 -7.67
N ALA A 309 8.97 -38.66 -6.94
CA ALA A 309 8.43 -40.00 -6.68
C ALA A 309 7.10 -39.93 -5.92
N ILE A 310 7.00 -39.06 -4.90
CA ILE A 310 5.78 -38.84 -4.14
C ILE A 310 4.69 -38.21 -5.02
N LEU A 311 5.01 -37.19 -5.84
CA LEU A 311 4.04 -36.59 -6.77
C LEU A 311 3.47 -37.61 -7.76
N ARG A 312 4.34 -38.47 -8.34
CA ARG A 312 3.91 -39.56 -9.22
C ARG A 312 2.97 -40.52 -8.51
N ARG A 313 3.26 -40.85 -7.24
CA ARG A 313 2.41 -41.70 -6.40
C ARG A 313 1.07 -41.03 -6.09
N GLN A 314 1.06 -39.75 -5.71
CA GLN A 314 -0.18 -38.99 -5.43
C GLN A 314 -1.11 -38.94 -6.64
N LEU A 315 -0.56 -38.84 -7.84
CA LEU A 315 -1.33 -38.71 -9.08
C LEU A 315 -1.57 -40.04 -9.81
N ARG A 316 -1.23 -41.20 -9.22
CA ARG A 316 -1.31 -42.51 -9.89
C ARG A 316 -2.75 -42.91 -10.30
N HIS A 317 -3.75 -42.37 -9.59
CA HIS A 317 -5.17 -42.66 -9.81
C HIS A 317 -5.88 -41.60 -10.68
N GLY A 318 -5.12 -40.77 -11.41
CA GLY A 318 -5.67 -39.66 -12.21
C GLY A 318 -5.52 -38.30 -11.52
N VAL A 319 -5.84 -37.24 -12.26
CA VAL A 319 -5.74 -35.83 -11.81
C VAL A 319 -7.11 -35.24 -11.51
N VAL A 320 -8.15 -35.74 -12.19
CA VAL A 320 -9.54 -35.50 -11.84
C VAL A 320 -9.87 -36.52 -10.77
N GLY A 321 -9.87 -36.13 -9.50
CA GLY A 321 -10.48 -36.98 -8.47
C GLY A 321 -11.91 -37.29 -8.88
N GLN A 322 -12.36 -38.54 -8.72
CA GLN A 322 -13.77 -38.90 -8.92
C GLN A 322 -14.64 -37.82 -8.29
N GLY A 323 -15.27 -37.03 -9.15
CA GLY A 323 -15.71 -35.71 -8.77
C GLY A 323 -16.85 -35.84 -7.76
N GLN A 324 -16.84 -35.01 -6.72
CA GLN A 324 -18.09 -34.62 -6.06
C GLN A 324 -19.03 -33.83 -7.01
N ARG A 325 -18.65 -33.64 -8.29
CA ARG A 325 -19.60 -33.31 -9.36
C ARG A 325 -20.55 -34.48 -9.68
N GLU A 326 -20.14 -35.71 -9.39
CA GLU A 326 -21.00 -36.90 -9.23
C GLU A 326 -21.34 -37.11 -7.76
N GLY A 327 -21.65 -36.02 -7.05
CA GLY A 327 -22.27 -36.13 -5.74
C GLY A 327 -23.56 -36.93 -5.92
N ALA A 328 -23.54 -38.21 -5.52
CA ALA A 328 -24.74 -38.94 -5.19
C ALA A 328 -25.66 -37.96 -4.48
N ARG A 329 -26.84 -37.71 -5.06
CA ARG A 329 -27.91 -36.97 -4.41
C ARG A 329 -28.18 -37.69 -3.10
N LYS A 330 -27.49 -37.31 -2.02
CA LYS A 330 -27.97 -37.64 -0.69
C LYS A 330 -29.33 -36.95 -0.61
N PRO A 331 -30.42 -37.69 -0.34
CA PRO A 331 -31.73 -37.08 -0.19
C PRO A 331 -31.58 -35.97 0.84
N ALA A 332 -32.04 -34.78 0.49
CA ALA A 332 -31.98 -33.64 1.38
C ALA A 332 -32.67 -34.04 2.69
N ALA A 333 -31.92 -34.05 3.79
CA ALA A 333 -32.51 -34.25 5.10
C ALA A 333 -33.57 -33.15 5.28
N ALA A 334 -34.78 -33.57 5.68
CA ALA A 334 -35.90 -32.67 5.89
C ALA A 334 -35.46 -31.50 6.79
N PRO A 335 -35.81 -30.25 6.44
CA PRO A 335 -35.39 -29.11 7.23
C PRO A 335 -36.00 -29.24 8.62
N LEU A 336 -35.17 -29.50 9.63
CA LEU A 336 -35.57 -29.36 11.03
C LEU A 336 -36.08 -27.92 11.20
N PRO A 337 -37.24 -27.70 11.84
CA PRO A 337 -37.78 -26.37 12.09
C PRO A 337 -36.90 -25.70 13.14
N THR A 338 -35.74 -25.20 12.70
CA THR A 338 -34.91 -24.38 13.56
C THR A 338 -35.64 -23.05 13.70
N ARG A 339 -36.35 -22.89 14.82
CA ARG A 339 -36.78 -21.59 15.36
C ARG A 339 -35.53 -20.79 15.70
N ARG A 340 -34.77 -20.38 14.67
CA ARG A 340 -33.62 -19.51 14.83
C ARG A 340 -34.18 -18.16 15.17
N TRP A 341 -34.04 -17.78 16.42
CA TRP A 341 -34.00 -16.39 16.86
C TRP A 341 -32.84 -15.70 16.14
N ARG A 342 -33.02 -15.39 14.85
CA ARG A 342 -32.09 -14.56 14.11
C ARG A 342 -32.40 -13.13 14.54
N LEU A 343 -31.55 -12.60 15.42
CA LEU A 343 -31.43 -11.16 15.64
C LEU A 343 -31.44 -10.48 14.26
N ARG A 344 -32.53 -9.75 13.95
CA ARG A 344 -32.71 -9.03 12.68
C ARG A 344 -31.89 -7.74 12.72
N ILE A 345 -30.56 -7.87 12.80
CA ILE A 345 -29.66 -6.73 12.78
C ILE A 345 -29.48 -6.27 11.34
N GLY A 346 -29.68 -4.98 11.09
CA GLY A 346 -29.38 -4.32 9.82
C GLY A 346 -30.34 -4.64 8.66
N THR A 347 -29.99 -4.15 7.47
CA THR A 347 -30.77 -4.36 6.24
C THR A 347 -30.59 -5.76 5.65
N ALA A 348 -31.38 -6.13 4.64
CA ALA A 348 -31.23 -7.43 3.95
C ALA A 348 -29.83 -7.62 3.35
N ILE A 349 -29.24 -6.55 2.81
CA ILE A 349 -27.89 -6.56 2.23
C ILE A 349 -26.85 -6.76 3.33
N GLN A 350 -26.98 -6.05 4.46
CA GLN A 350 -26.04 -6.19 5.59
C GLN A 350 -26.08 -7.60 6.20
N ARG A 351 -27.28 -8.19 6.33
CA ARG A 351 -27.43 -9.57 6.81
C ARG A 351 -26.78 -10.59 5.88
N ARG A 352 -26.84 -10.36 4.57
CA ARG A 352 -26.15 -11.20 3.58
C ARG A 352 -24.64 -11.17 3.81
N GLU A 353 -24.05 -9.98 3.97
CA GLU A 353 -22.62 -9.81 4.24
C GLU A 353 -22.20 -10.48 5.56
N LEU A 354 -22.96 -10.27 6.65
CA LEU A 354 -22.69 -10.92 7.94
C LEU A 354 -22.79 -12.44 7.84
N THR A 355 -23.76 -12.96 7.09
CA THR A 355 -23.90 -14.40 6.86
C THR A 355 -22.72 -14.96 6.07
N LEU A 356 -22.23 -14.22 5.08
CA LEU A 356 -21.06 -14.60 4.30
C LEU A 356 -19.80 -14.63 5.18
N LEU A 357 -19.61 -13.61 6.03
CA LEU A 357 -18.51 -13.55 7.01
C LEU A 357 -18.55 -14.73 7.99
N LEU A 358 -19.73 -15.08 8.52
CA LEU A 358 -19.87 -16.20 9.45
C LEU A 358 -19.68 -17.57 8.79
N ARG A 359 -19.98 -17.69 7.49
CA ARG A 359 -19.92 -18.97 6.76
C ARG A 359 -18.54 -19.24 6.16
N ASP A 360 -17.83 -18.20 5.71
CA ASP A 360 -16.50 -18.29 5.12
C ASP A 360 -15.43 -17.92 6.15
N ARG A 361 -14.84 -18.95 6.78
CA ARG A 361 -13.79 -18.77 7.81
C ARG A 361 -12.54 -18.13 7.25
N ASN A 362 -12.17 -18.42 6.01
CA ASN A 362 -11.01 -17.80 5.39
C ASN A 362 -11.24 -16.30 5.24
N PHE A 363 -12.42 -15.92 4.77
CA PHE A 363 -12.79 -14.53 4.65
C PHE A 363 -12.83 -13.81 6.02
N LEU A 364 -13.38 -14.46 7.05
CA LEU A 364 -13.37 -13.94 8.43
C LEU A 364 -11.95 -13.73 8.95
N VAL A 365 -11.09 -14.74 8.83
CA VAL A 365 -9.71 -14.68 9.32
C VAL A 365 -8.93 -13.58 8.60
N GLN A 366 -9.00 -13.53 7.27
CA GLN A 366 -8.28 -12.53 6.48
C GLN A 366 -8.75 -11.10 6.77
N THR A 367 -10.05 -10.91 7.01
CA THR A 367 -10.62 -9.57 7.19
C THR A 367 -10.49 -9.06 8.62
N LEU A 368 -10.79 -9.92 9.61
CA LEU A 368 -10.95 -9.51 10.99
C LEU A 368 -9.82 -9.95 11.91
N LEU A 369 -9.25 -11.13 11.70
CA LEU A 369 -8.25 -11.69 12.61
C LEU A 369 -6.82 -11.32 12.19
N MET A 370 -6.53 -11.36 10.88
CA MET A 370 -5.22 -11.05 10.30
C MET A 370 -4.67 -9.68 10.76
N PRO A 371 -5.45 -8.59 10.82
CA PRO A 371 -4.92 -7.29 11.24
C PRO A 371 -4.45 -7.30 12.71
N LEU A 372 -5.19 -7.99 13.59
CA LEU A 372 -4.80 -8.15 15.00
C LEU A 372 -3.56 -9.01 15.16
N LEU A 373 -3.43 -10.04 14.33
CA LEU A 373 -2.26 -10.92 14.35
C LEU A 373 -1.02 -10.24 13.78
N ILE A 374 -1.20 -9.38 12.77
CA ILE A 374 -0.12 -8.57 12.21
C ILE A 374 0.38 -7.62 13.29
N PHE A 375 -0.54 -6.90 13.95
CA PHE A 375 -0.19 -5.96 15.00
C PHE A 375 0.38 -6.65 16.25
N GLY A 376 -0.29 -7.70 16.75
CA GLY A 376 0.17 -8.47 17.90
C GLY A 376 1.47 -9.23 17.62
N GLY A 377 1.66 -9.73 16.40
CA GLY A 377 2.90 -10.35 15.94
C GLY A 377 4.05 -9.34 15.88
N GLN A 378 3.82 -8.13 15.37
CA GLN A 378 4.80 -7.06 15.46
C GLN A 378 5.14 -6.77 16.92
N ALA A 379 4.15 -6.49 17.78
CA ALA A 379 4.39 -6.20 19.19
C ALA A 379 5.19 -7.31 19.90
N LEU A 380 4.85 -8.58 19.67
CA LEU A 380 5.51 -9.73 20.31
C LEU A 380 6.94 -9.94 19.82
N PHE A 381 7.16 -9.93 18.50
CA PHE A 381 8.44 -10.35 17.91
C PHE A 381 9.46 -9.22 17.78
N THR A 382 9.03 -7.97 17.66
CA THR A 382 9.95 -6.81 17.56
C THR A 382 10.36 -6.28 18.93
N GLY A 383 10.00 -6.95 20.02
CA GLY A 383 10.32 -6.50 21.39
C GLY A 383 9.49 -5.31 21.87
N GLN A 384 8.57 -4.81 21.04
CA GLN A 384 7.59 -3.77 21.37
C GLN A 384 6.55 -4.21 22.40
N ALA A 385 6.60 -5.45 22.91
CA ALA A 385 5.80 -5.85 24.07
C ALA A 385 6.15 -5.04 25.33
N ARG A 386 7.41 -4.58 25.48
CA ARG A 386 7.80 -3.57 26.47
C ARG A 386 7.26 -2.17 26.11
N ASP A 387 7.04 -1.91 24.82
CA ASP A 387 6.40 -0.70 24.30
C ASP A 387 4.87 -0.77 24.27
N LEU A 388 4.22 -1.86 24.70
CA LEU A 388 2.75 -1.89 24.73
C LEU A 388 2.23 -0.88 25.75
N HIS A 389 2.90 -0.77 26.90
CA HIS A 389 2.67 0.32 27.86
C HIS A 389 2.98 1.69 27.21
N ALA A 390 4.14 1.84 26.56
CA ALA A 390 4.50 3.09 25.86
C ALA A 390 3.49 3.47 24.77
N LEU A 391 2.83 2.50 24.13
CA LEU A 391 1.77 2.70 23.15
C LEU A 391 0.46 3.14 23.80
N LEU A 392 0.09 2.56 24.94
CA LEU A 392 -1.08 3.00 25.70
C LEU A 392 -0.87 4.38 26.34
N ASP A 393 0.37 4.74 26.68
CA ASP A 393 0.75 6.02 27.27
C ASP A 393 0.89 7.15 26.23
N ASN A 394 1.28 6.82 24.99
CA ASN A 394 1.46 7.80 23.92
C ASN A 394 0.16 8.01 23.13
N PRO A 395 -0.51 9.17 23.26
CA PRO A 395 -1.83 9.39 22.68
C PRO A 395 -1.82 9.39 21.14
N VAL A 396 -0.73 9.86 20.51
CA VAL A 396 -0.59 9.89 19.05
C VAL A 396 -0.40 8.47 18.52
N LEU A 397 0.44 7.67 19.18
CA LEU A 397 0.70 6.28 18.78
C LEU A 397 -0.55 5.42 18.98
N LEU A 398 -1.27 5.60 20.09
CA LEU A 398 -2.54 4.95 20.37
C LEU A 398 -3.59 5.23 19.28
N ALA A 399 -3.85 6.52 19.01
CA ALA A 399 -4.84 6.95 18.02
C ALA A 399 -4.48 6.49 16.61
N SER A 400 -3.21 6.63 16.22
CA SER A 400 -2.70 6.20 14.91
C SER A 400 -2.80 4.69 14.72
N THR A 401 -2.51 3.90 15.76
CA THR A 401 -2.61 2.44 15.74
C THR A 401 -4.06 1.98 15.60
N GLY A 402 -4.97 2.54 16.41
CA GLY A 402 -6.40 2.22 16.32
C GLY A 402 -6.98 2.56 14.95
N PHE A 403 -6.58 3.71 14.40
CA PHE A 403 -6.98 4.13 13.05
C PHE A 403 -6.40 3.20 11.96
N PHE A 404 -5.12 2.83 12.05
CA PHE A 404 -4.48 1.90 11.12
C PHE A 404 -5.18 0.53 11.10
N LEU A 405 -5.49 -0.04 12.28
CA LEU A 405 -6.21 -1.31 12.39
C LEU A 405 -7.57 -1.25 11.70
N GLY A 406 -8.36 -0.20 11.96
CA GLY A 406 -9.67 -0.02 11.33
C GLY A 406 -9.58 0.16 9.81
N THR A 407 -8.66 0.99 9.32
CA THR A 407 -8.47 1.22 7.88
C THR A 407 -7.93 0.00 7.14
N TYR A 408 -7.11 -0.83 7.78
CA TYR A 408 -6.66 -2.11 7.23
C TYR A 408 -7.84 -3.09 7.06
N VAL A 409 -8.73 -3.19 8.05
CA VAL A 409 -9.96 -4.01 7.94
C VAL A 409 -10.78 -3.56 6.73
N LEU A 410 -10.96 -2.26 6.54
CA LEU A 410 -11.66 -1.68 5.40
C LEU A 410 -10.99 -1.99 4.05
N LEU A 411 -9.66 -2.07 3.99
CA LEU A 411 -8.92 -2.45 2.79
C LEU A 411 -9.19 -3.91 2.36
N MET A 412 -9.35 -4.83 3.31
CA MET A 412 -9.65 -6.24 3.02
C MET A 412 -11.15 -6.51 2.83
N SER A 413 -12.00 -5.60 3.29
CA SER A 413 -13.46 -5.72 3.24
C SER A 413 -14.12 -4.74 2.27
N ALA A 414 -14.40 -3.53 2.73
CA ALA A 414 -15.12 -2.46 2.04
C ALA A 414 -14.56 -2.20 0.64
N PHE A 415 -13.24 -2.14 0.50
CA PHE A 415 -12.57 -1.94 -0.79
C PHE A 415 -12.81 -3.09 -1.79
N GLN A 416 -12.96 -4.32 -1.30
CA GLN A 416 -13.15 -5.52 -2.12
C GLN A 416 -14.62 -5.90 -2.32
N THR A 417 -15.55 -5.03 -1.90
CA THR A 417 -16.99 -5.32 -1.88
C THR A 417 -17.53 -5.78 -3.23
N LEU A 418 -17.20 -5.08 -4.32
CA LEU A 418 -17.67 -5.43 -5.67
C LEU A 418 -16.96 -6.67 -6.23
N ASN A 419 -15.68 -6.87 -5.90
CA ASN A 419 -14.90 -8.03 -6.34
C ASN A 419 -15.45 -9.36 -5.81
N LYS A 420 -16.02 -9.33 -4.59
CA LYS A 420 -16.67 -10.51 -3.99
C LYS A 420 -17.98 -10.86 -4.67
N GLU A 421 -18.72 -9.88 -5.17
CA GLU A 421 -19.91 -10.11 -5.99
C GLU A 421 -19.51 -10.67 -7.36
N GLY A 422 -18.40 -10.20 -7.93
CA GLY A 422 -17.76 -10.78 -9.11
C GLY A 422 -18.75 -10.97 -10.28
N GLY A 423 -18.85 -12.20 -10.79
CA GLY A 423 -19.77 -12.54 -11.89
C GLY A 423 -21.26 -12.50 -11.52
N ALA A 424 -21.59 -12.36 -10.23
CA ALA A 424 -22.96 -12.18 -9.75
C ALA A 424 -23.35 -10.70 -9.61
N LEU A 425 -22.47 -9.75 -10.00
CA LEU A 425 -22.73 -8.32 -9.86
C LEU A 425 -24.02 -7.89 -10.59
N TRP A 426 -24.34 -8.51 -11.73
CA TRP A 426 -25.57 -8.24 -12.49
C TRP A 426 -26.84 -8.48 -11.67
N LEU A 427 -26.81 -9.39 -10.68
CA LEU A 427 -27.95 -9.60 -9.79
C LEU A 427 -28.26 -8.34 -8.96
N LEU A 428 -27.26 -7.52 -8.62
CA LEU A 428 -27.51 -6.27 -7.89
C LEU A 428 -28.39 -5.29 -8.68
N TYR A 429 -28.40 -5.39 -10.01
CA TYR A 429 -29.26 -4.57 -10.87
C TYR A 429 -30.70 -5.10 -10.95
N THR A 430 -30.98 -6.32 -10.46
CA THR A 430 -32.33 -6.90 -10.43
C THR A 430 -33.03 -6.73 -9.09
N PHE A 431 -32.33 -6.25 -8.05
CA PHE A 431 -32.94 -5.93 -6.76
C PHE A 431 -33.75 -4.62 -6.84
N PRO A 432 -34.78 -4.45 -5.98
CA PRO A 432 -35.58 -3.22 -5.91
C PRO A 432 -34.84 -2.03 -5.28
N VAL A 433 -33.52 -2.10 -5.15
CA VAL A 433 -32.66 -1.10 -4.50
C VAL A 433 -31.53 -0.75 -5.45
N SER A 434 -31.21 0.54 -5.59
CA SER A 434 -30.13 0.97 -6.48
C SER A 434 -28.77 0.45 -6.01
N VAL A 435 -27.85 0.21 -6.95
CA VAL A 435 -26.47 -0.21 -6.65
C VAL A 435 -25.78 0.79 -5.72
N GLU A 436 -26.05 2.09 -5.88
CA GLU A 436 -25.54 3.14 -4.99
C GLU A 436 -25.99 2.92 -3.54
N GLN A 437 -27.29 2.70 -3.32
CA GLN A 437 -27.84 2.48 -1.99
C GLN A 437 -27.34 1.17 -1.38
N ALA A 438 -27.18 0.13 -2.19
CA ALA A 438 -26.55 -1.13 -1.78
C ALA A 438 -25.11 -0.91 -1.30
N LEU A 439 -24.29 -0.19 -2.07
CA LEU A 439 -22.91 0.14 -1.71
C LEU A 439 -22.83 1.00 -0.44
N ARG A 440 -23.74 1.95 -0.27
CA ARG A 440 -23.81 2.79 0.95
C ARG A 440 -24.12 1.97 2.19
N GLN A 441 -25.08 1.03 2.12
CA GLN A 441 -25.39 0.13 3.23
C GLN A 441 -24.22 -0.78 3.60
N LYS A 442 -23.44 -1.20 2.60
CA LYS A 442 -22.21 -2.00 2.81
C LYS A 442 -21.10 -1.15 3.44
N ALA A 443 -20.90 0.09 2.99
CA ALA A 443 -19.98 1.03 3.62
C ALA A 443 -20.32 1.24 5.11
N GLN A 444 -21.60 1.46 5.43
CA GLN A 444 -22.04 1.61 6.82
C GLN A 444 -21.76 0.37 7.69
N LEU A 445 -22.00 -0.82 7.15
CA LEU A 445 -21.70 -2.07 7.87
C LEU A 445 -20.20 -2.21 8.14
N TRP A 446 -19.37 -2.00 7.12
CA TRP A 446 -17.93 -2.15 7.26
C TRP A 446 -17.31 -1.07 8.13
N ALA A 447 -17.83 0.16 8.10
CA ALA A 447 -17.47 1.21 9.04
C ALA A 447 -17.77 0.79 10.49
N ALA A 448 -18.96 0.25 10.76
CA ALA A 448 -19.35 -0.20 12.10
C ALA A 448 -18.45 -1.34 12.61
N LEU A 449 -18.15 -2.33 11.75
CA LEU A 449 -17.23 -3.41 12.10
C LEU A 449 -15.79 -2.93 12.31
N ALA A 450 -15.31 -2.01 11.46
CA ALA A 450 -13.98 -1.44 11.56
C ALA A 450 -13.81 -0.57 12.81
N LEU A 451 -14.86 0.12 13.27
CA LEU A 451 -14.85 0.92 14.51
C LEU A 451 -14.63 0.08 15.77
N LEU A 452 -14.97 -1.23 15.77
CA LEU A 452 -14.74 -2.09 16.92
C LEU A 452 -13.27 -2.16 17.32
N TYR A 453 -12.35 -2.09 16.36
CA TYR A 453 -10.90 -2.19 16.59
C TYR A 453 -10.35 -1.03 17.41
N PRO A 454 -10.47 0.25 16.95
CA PRO A 454 -10.07 1.37 17.76
C PRO A 454 -10.86 1.43 19.07
N LEU A 455 -12.16 1.11 19.09
CA LEU A 455 -12.94 1.14 20.34
C LEU A 455 -12.43 0.15 21.39
N ILE A 456 -12.08 -1.07 21.00
CA ILE A 456 -11.50 -2.06 21.92
C ILE A 456 -10.13 -1.58 22.40
N LEU A 457 -9.27 -1.11 21.50
CA LEU A 457 -7.93 -0.62 21.85
C LEU A 457 -8.00 0.59 22.80
N PHE A 458 -8.90 1.51 22.51
CA PHE A 458 -9.16 2.72 23.29
C PHE A 458 -9.77 2.41 24.64
N GLY A 459 -10.72 1.47 24.70
CA GLY A 459 -11.26 0.98 25.97
C GLY A 459 -10.19 0.32 26.84
N ALA A 460 -9.29 -0.48 26.24
CA ALA A 460 -8.16 -1.06 26.95
C ALA A 460 -7.18 0.01 27.46
N ALA A 461 -6.89 1.03 26.67
CA ALA A 461 -6.04 2.14 27.09
C ALA A 461 -6.64 2.93 28.25
N LEU A 462 -7.95 3.25 28.19
CA LEU A 462 -8.65 3.94 29.27
C LEU A 462 -8.74 3.12 30.56
N ALA A 463 -8.83 1.79 30.45
CA ALA A 463 -8.83 0.91 31.61
C ALA A 463 -7.45 0.78 32.29
N TRP A 464 -6.37 1.11 31.57
CA TRP A 464 -4.99 0.96 32.04
C TRP A 464 -4.33 2.28 32.47
N GLN A 465 -4.93 3.43 32.16
CA GLN A 465 -4.35 4.73 32.46
C GLN A 465 -4.65 5.21 33.88
N ASP A 466 -3.61 5.67 34.56
CA ASP A 466 -3.72 6.23 35.91
C ASP A 466 -4.30 7.66 35.94
N ALA A 467 -4.23 8.39 34.82
CA ALA A 467 -4.70 9.78 34.74
C ALA A 467 -5.31 10.14 33.36
N TRP A 468 -6.46 10.83 33.38
CA TRP A 468 -7.17 11.29 32.18
C TRP A 468 -6.46 12.47 31.49
N ARG A 469 -6.32 12.40 30.16
CA ARG A 469 -5.73 13.46 29.32
C ARG A 469 -6.69 13.89 28.21
N TRP A 470 -7.11 15.14 28.20
CA TRP A 470 -8.01 15.70 27.17
C TRP A 470 -7.46 15.65 25.75
N GLU A 471 -6.15 15.80 25.59
CA GLU A 471 -5.45 15.65 24.31
C GLU A 471 -5.68 14.25 23.70
N MET A 472 -5.66 13.21 24.54
CA MET A 472 -5.88 11.85 24.11
C MET A 472 -7.32 11.65 23.62
N ALA A 473 -8.30 12.16 24.36
CA ALA A 473 -9.71 12.09 23.96
C ALA A 473 -9.95 12.76 22.59
N GLY A 474 -9.32 13.93 22.36
CA GLY A 474 -9.37 14.61 21.06
C GLY A 474 -8.82 13.74 19.93
N LEU A 475 -7.63 13.16 20.10
CA LEU A 475 -7.00 12.27 19.11
C LEU A 475 -7.80 10.99 18.86
N MET A 476 -8.37 10.39 19.91
CA MET A 476 -9.25 9.22 19.80
C MET A 476 -10.52 9.55 19.01
N LEU A 477 -11.16 10.70 19.29
CA LEU A 477 -12.35 11.14 18.55
C LEU A 477 -12.03 11.41 17.08
N LEU A 478 -10.89 12.03 16.77
CA LEU A 478 -10.43 12.24 15.40
C LEU A 478 -10.21 10.90 14.68
N ALA A 479 -9.51 9.95 15.32
CA ALA A 479 -9.32 8.60 14.78
C ALA A 479 -10.66 7.88 14.52
N LEU A 480 -11.62 7.94 15.45
CA LEU A 480 -12.95 7.35 15.29
C LEU A 480 -13.73 8.03 14.16
N ALA A 481 -13.67 9.36 14.04
CA ALA A 481 -14.31 10.11 12.96
C ALA A 481 -13.71 9.77 11.59
N GLY A 482 -12.42 9.45 11.53
CA GLY A 482 -11.74 9.01 10.30
C GLY A 482 -12.27 7.69 9.75
N ILE A 483 -12.64 6.71 10.58
CA ILE A 483 -13.02 5.36 10.12
C ILE A 483 -14.24 5.36 9.16
N PRO A 484 -15.37 6.03 9.46
CA PRO A 484 -16.48 6.14 8.51
C PRO A 484 -16.10 6.83 7.19
N LEU A 485 -15.26 7.88 7.26
CA LEU A 485 -14.78 8.58 6.06
C LEU A 485 -13.95 7.64 5.18
N TYR A 486 -13.03 6.89 5.78
CA TYR A 486 -12.23 5.91 5.08
C TYR A 486 -13.04 4.73 4.56
N SER A 487 -14.15 4.36 5.20
CA SER A 487 -15.05 3.36 4.64
C SER A 487 -15.73 3.84 3.37
N LEU A 488 -16.11 5.12 3.28
CA LEU A 488 -16.65 5.71 2.06
C LEU A 488 -15.58 5.78 0.97
N ILE A 489 -14.37 6.21 1.32
CA ILE A 489 -13.22 6.23 0.40
C ILE A 489 -12.91 4.82 -0.10
N ALA A 490 -12.89 3.81 0.78
CA ALA A 490 -12.61 2.42 0.44
C ALA A 490 -13.62 1.88 -0.59
N VAL A 491 -14.92 2.08 -0.35
CA VAL A 491 -15.96 1.64 -1.29
C VAL A 491 -15.88 2.41 -2.61
N ALA A 492 -15.70 3.73 -2.57
CA ALA A 492 -15.59 4.55 -3.78
C ALA A 492 -14.37 4.16 -4.63
N LEU A 493 -13.19 3.99 -4.01
CA LEU A 493 -12.00 3.48 -4.69
C LEU A 493 -12.19 2.03 -5.16
N GLY A 494 -12.92 1.22 -4.40
CA GLY A 494 -13.31 -0.13 -4.76
C GLY A 494 -14.08 -0.20 -6.09
N VAL A 495 -14.94 0.78 -6.39
CA VAL A 495 -15.64 0.90 -7.69
C VAL A 495 -14.64 1.02 -8.85
N PHE A 496 -13.62 1.87 -8.71
CA PHE A 496 -12.59 2.06 -9.76
C PHE A 496 -11.55 0.95 -9.80
N ALA A 497 -11.30 0.33 -8.65
CA ALA A 497 -10.35 -0.76 -8.51
C ALA A 497 -10.89 -2.05 -9.12
N SER A 498 -12.21 -2.24 -9.07
CA SER A 498 -12.87 -3.48 -9.49
C SER A 498 -13.04 -3.54 -11.02
N ASP A 499 -12.57 -4.62 -11.62
CA ASP A 499 -12.91 -5.01 -13.00
C ASP A 499 -13.83 -6.23 -12.92
N PRO A 500 -15.16 -6.05 -12.98
CA PRO A 500 -16.10 -7.16 -12.78
C PRO A 500 -16.09 -8.15 -13.95
N LEU A 501 -15.60 -7.73 -15.13
CA LEU A 501 -15.51 -8.56 -16.33
C LEU A 501 -14.21 -9.37 -16.40
N ALA A 502 -13.25 -9.08 -15.52
CA ALA A 502 -12.01 -9.82 -15.43
C ALA A 502 -12.24 -11.26 -14.97
N THR A 503 -11.74 -12.21 -15.76
CA THR A 503 -11.83 -13.66 -15.47
C THR A 503 -10.87 -14.09 -14.36
N GLU A 504 -9.69 -13.47 -14.25
CA GLU A 504 -8.70 -13.80 -13.22
C GLU A 504 -8.88 -12.97 -11.95
N ALA A 505 -8.93 -13.63 -10.78
CA ALA A 505 -9.13 -12.98 -9.48
C ALA A 505 -8.09 -11.88 -9.16
N THR A 506 -6.84 -12.08 -9.53
CA THR A 506 -5.75 -11.09 -9.34
C THR A 506 -5.88 -9.87 -10.22
N SER A 507 -6.58 -10.00 -11.36
CA SER A 507 -6.81 -8.90 -12.30
C SER A 507 -8.10 -8.13 -12.02
N LYS A 508 -8.93 -8.64 -11.11
CA LYS A 508 -10.16 -7.95 -10.66
C LYS A 508 -9.84 -6.69 -9.87
N ILE A 509 -8.67 -6.57 -9.25
CA ILE A 509 -8.27 -5.40 -8.45
C ILE A 509 -7.13 -4.66 -9.14
N ARG A 510 -7.30 -3.37 -9.39
CA ARG A 510 -6.23 -2.47 -9.84
C ARG A 510 -5.33 -2.08 -8.66
N PRO A 511 -4.04 -2.47 -8.63
CA PRO A 511 -3.16 -2.19 -7.49
C PRO A 511 -2.99 -0.69 -7.19
N ALA A 512 -3.07 0.17 -8.21
CA ALA A 512 -2.94 1.61 -8.05
C ALA A 512 -3.96 2.21 -7.07
N CYS A 513 -5.20 1.71 -7.05
CA CYS A 513 -6.23 2.18 -6.12
C CYS A 513 -5.96 1.71 -4.69
N THR A 514 -5.38 0.51 -4.52
CA THR A 514 -4.93 -0.01 -3.22
C THR A 514 -3.81 0.85 -2.67
N TYR A 515 -2.80 1.19 -3.48
CA TYR A 515 -1.71 2.07 -3.06
C TYR A 515 -2.19 3.48 -2.75
N LEU A 516 -3.14 4.02 -3.52
CA LEU A 516 -3.76 5.30 -3.21
C LEU A 516 -4.46 5.27 -1.85
N TYR A 517 -5.22 4.21 -1.55
CA TYR A 517 -5.87 4.05 -0.25
C TYR A 517 -4.85 3.99 0.90
N LEU A 518 -3.75 3.24 0.73
CA LEU A 518 -2.67 3.17 1.71
C LEU A 518 -1.95 4.50 1.90
N LEU A 519 -1.69 5.25 0.81
CA LEU A 519 -1.10 6.58 0.86
C LEU A 519 -1.99 7.55 1.64
N LEU A 520 -3.29 7.59 1.34
CA LEU A 520 -4.25 8.42 2.07
C LEU A 520 -4.23 8.07 3.56
N THR A 521 -4.31 6.78 3.88
CA THR A 521 -4.25 6.28 5.26
C THR A 521 -2.99 6.77 5.99
N GLY A 522 -1.83 6.66 5.35
CA GLY A 522 -0.56 7.17 5.88
C GLY A 522 -0.57 8.68 6.10
N LEU A 523 -1.11 9.46 5.16
CA LEU A 523 -1.23 10.92 5.30
C LEU A 523 -2.13 11.30 6.47
N TYR A 524 -3.22 10.56 6.71
CA TYR A 524 -4.09 10.80 7.86
C TYR A 524 -3.43 10.44 9.19
N ILE A 525 -2.63 9.37 9.24
CA ILE A 525 -1.82 9.02 10.40
C ILE A 525 -0.80 10.14 10.69
N THR A 526 -0.09 10.63 9.68
CA THR A 526 0.81 11.77 9.83
C THR A 526 0.08 13.03 10.29
N ALA A 527 -1.15 13.25 9.82
CA ALA A 527 -1.98 14.37 10.25
C ALA A 527 -2.37 14.27 11.73
N LEU A 528 -2.69 13.07 12.24
CA LEU A 528 -2.93 12.85 13.68
C LEU A 528 -1.67 13.24 14.49
N ALA A 529 -0.48 13.02 13.94
CA ALA A 529 0.80 13.36 14.57
C ALA A 529 1.24 14.84 14.39
N ALA A 530 0.44 15.70 13.75
CA ALA A 530 0.85 17.07 13.41
C ALA A 530 1.05 18.03 14.61
N GLY A 531 0.62 17.65 15.82
CA GLY A 531 0.83 18.43 17.06
C GLY A 531 -0.05 19.67 17.23
N SER A 532 -0.84 20.06 16.23
CA SER A 532 -1.78 21.19 16.28
C SER A 532 -3.22 20.74 16.02
N LEU A 533 -4.13 21.05 16.95
CA LEU A 533 -5.57 20.73 16.81
C LEU A 533 -6.18 21.34 15.56
N ALA A 534 -5.80 22.57 15.21
CA ALA A 534 -6.30 23.24 14.01
C ALA A 534 -5.87 22.49 12.74
N GLN A 535 -4.61 22.06 12.66
CA GLN A 535 -4.11 21.27 11.53
C GLN A 535 -4.80 19.89 11.47
N GLN A 536 -4.94 19.21 12.61
CA GLN A 536 -5.65 17.93 12.70
C GLN A 536 -7.09 18.05 12.19
N LEU A 537 -7.84 19.06 12.65
CA LEU A 537 -9.20 19.32 12.20
C LEU A 537 -9.27 19.65 10.70
N ALA A 538 -8.33 20.46 10.20
CA ALA A 538 -8.22 20.77 8.78
C ALA A 538 -8.09 19.49 7.92
N PHE A 539 -7.22 18.56 8.33
CA PHE A 539 -7.08 17.28 7.64
C PHE A 539 -8.33 16.41 7.68
N VAL A 540 -9.07 16.40 8.79
CA VAL A 540 -10.36 15.68 8.86
C VAL A 540 -11.37 16.28 7.89
N VAL A 541 -11.48 17.60 7.84
CA VAL A 541 -12.39 18.29 6.90
C VAL A 541 -11.99 18.04 5.44
N LEU A 542 -10.70 18.12 5.11
CA LEU A 542 -10.21 17.82 3.76
C LEU A 542 -10.47 16.35 3.37
N THR A 543 -10.28 15.42 4.31
CA THR A 543 -10.55 13.99 4.11
C THR A 543 -12.04 13.75 3.91
N ALA A 544 -12.91 14.43 4.67
CA ALA A 544 -14.36 14.35 4.50
C ALA A 544 -14.80 14.89 3.14
N ALA A 545 -14.27 16.04 2.72
CA ALA A 545 -14.49 16.59 1.39
C ALA A 545 -14.04 15.60 0.30
N LEU A 546 -12.90 14.93 0.50
CA LEU A 546 -12.36 13.96 -0.44
C LEU A 546 -13.26 12.72 -0.52
N ALA A 547 -13.73 12.22 0.61
CA ALA A 547 -14.64 11.08 0.68
C ALA A 547 -15.92 11.35 -0.12
N VAL A 548 -16.53 12.53 0.06
CA VAL A 548 -17.72 12.94 -0.70
C VAL A 548 -17.42 13.08 -2.19
N ALA A 549 -16.30 13.71 -2.54
CA ALA A 549 -15.94 13.92 -3.93
C ALA A 549 -15.60 12.60 -4.67
N LEU A 550 -14.93 11.66 -4.00
CA LEU A 550 -14.68 10.31 -4.52
C LEU A 550 -15.99 9.52 -4.68
N TRP A 551 -16.92 9.67 -3.73
CA TRP A 551 -18.23 9.04 -3.82
C TRP A 551 -19.03 9.53 -5.03
N GLN A 552 -19.05 10.85 -5.27
CA GLN A 552 -19.68 11.43 -6.46
C GLN A 552 -19.07 10.86 -7.75
N LYS A 553 -17.74 10.81 -7.84
CA LYS A 553 -17.04 10.23 -8.99
C LYS A 553 -17.35 8.75 -9.16
N ALA A 554 -17.51 8.01 -8.07
CA ALA A 554 -17.85 6.58 -8.10
C ALA A 554 -19.28 6.37 -8.58
N ARG A 555 -20.23 7.22 -8.13
CA ARG A 555 -21.62 7.23 -8.60
C ARG A 555 -21.72 7.45 -10.10
N ASP A 556 -20.93 8.39 -10.65
CA ASP A 556 -20.87 8.65 -12.10
C ASP A 556 -20.40 7.41 -12.90
N ALA A 557 -19.63 6.52 -12.28
CA ALA A 557 -19.13 5.30 -12.91
C ALA A 557 -20.07 4.08 -12.79
N LEU A 558 -21.00 4.06 -11.83
CA LEU A 558 -21.88 2.91 -11.58
C LEU A 558 -22.70 2.45 -12.80
N PRO A 559 -23.28 3.33 -13.64
CA PRO A 559 -24.03 2.90 -14.82
C PRO A 559 -23.18 2.15 -15.86
N TYR A 560 -21.86 2.37 -15.85
CA TYR A 560 -20.92 1.85 -16.84
C TYR A 560 -20.17 0.59 -16.37
N LEU A 561 -20.43 0.10 -15.14
CA LEU A 561 -19.65 -0.99 -14.54
C LEU A 561 -19.69 -2.31 -15.34
N LEU A 562 -20.81 -2.61 -15.97
CA LEU A 562 -21.01 -3.83 -16.76
C LEU A 562 -20.84 -3.62 -18.26
N ASP A 563 -20.55 -2.39 -18.71
CA ASP A 563 -20.36 -2.06 -20.12
C ASP A 563 -18.85 -1.95 -20.45
N PRO A 564 -18.28 -2.91 -21.20
CA PRO A 564 -16.85 -2.86 -21.57
C PRO A 564 -16.53 -1.79 -22.62
N ALA A 565 -17.52 -1.24 -23.32
CA ALA A 565 -17.36 -0.30 -24.42
C ALA A 565 -17.64 1.15 -24.02
N ALA A 566 -18.36 1.37 -22.92
CA ALA A 566 -18.71 2.69 -22.41
C ALA A 566 -17.96 3.06 -21.11
N SER A 567 -17.71 4.34 -20.93
CA SER A 567 -17.13 4.89 -19.69
C SER A 567 -17.65 6.32 -19.48
N PRO A 568 -17.72 6.81 -18.23
CA PRO A 568 -18.17 8.16 -17.98
C PRO A 568 -17.24 9.17 -18.68
N PRO A 569 -17.77 10.26 -19.27
CA PRO A 569 -16.96 11.26 -19.94
C PRO A 569 -15.97 11.90 -18.96
N ALA A 570 -14.69 11.91 -19.32
CA ALA A 570 -13.65 12.50 -18.49
C ALA A 570 -13.93 14.00 -18.31
N SER A 571 -14.10 14.41 -17.06
CA SER A 571 -14.45 15.78 -16.70
C SER A 571 -13.76 16.14 -15.39
N VAL A 572 -13.42 17.43 -15.22
CA VAL A 572 -12.86 17.93 -13.96
C VAL A 572 -13.85 17.66 -12.83
N SER A 573 -13.36 17.15 -11.70
CA SER A 573 -14.17 16.83 -10.52
C SER A 573 -13.57 17.43 -9.26
N ALA A 574 -14.39 17.64 -8.22
CA ALA A 574 -13.92 18.16 -6.94
C ALA A 574 -12.82 17.27 -6.34
N SER A 575 -12.87 15.96 -6.63
CA SER A 575 -11.87 14.99 -6.17
C SER A 575 -10.51 15.26 -6.79
N ASP A 576 -10.44 15.76 -8.02
CA ASP A 576 -9.17 16.08 -8.67
C ASP A 576 -8.53 17.29 -8.00
N GLY A 577 -9.32 18.27 -7.55
CA GLY A 577 -8.83 19.42 -6.79
C GLY A 577 -8.31 19.04 -5.41
N LEU A 578 -9.01 18.17 -4.68
CA LEU A 578 -8.56 17.69 -3.37
C LEU A 578 -7.32 16.78 -3.49
N ILE A 579 -7.27 15.91 -4.49
CA ILE A 579 -6.07 15.09 -4.78
C ILE A 579 -4.90 16.00 -5.16
N ALA A 580 -5.12 17.04 -5.98
CA ALA A 580 -4.08 17.99 -6.33
C ALA A 580 -3.57 18.76 -5.10
N ALA A 581 -4.46 19.19 -4.19
CA ALA A 581 -4.07 19.82 -2.92
C ALA A 581 -3.22 18.88 -2.05
N MET A 582 -3.64 17.64 -1.87
CA MET A 582 -2.88 16.66 -1.09
C MET A 582 -1.53 16.33 -1.73
N LEU A 583 -1.49 16.17 -3.06
CA LEU A 583 -0.26 15.94 -3.81
C LEU A 583 0.70 17.12 -3.65
N PHE A 584 0.18 18.35 -3.77
CA PHE A 584 0.93 19.58 -3.58
C PHE A 584 1.60 19.63 -2.21
N PHE A 585 0.83 19.48 -1.12
CA PHE A 585 1.40 19.51 0.23
C PHE A 585 2.39 18.37 0.48
N THR A 586 2.10 17.16 -0.02
CA THR A 586 3.01 16.02 0.12
C THR A 586 4.34 16.26 -0.58
N LEU A 587 4.30 16.77 -1.82
CA LEU A 587 5.49 17.11 -2.59
C LEU A 587 6.27 18.27 -1.95
N GLN A 588 5.57 19.25 -1.38
CA GLN A 588 6.17 20.36 -0.66
C GLN A 588 6.94 19.86 0.57
N THR A 589 6.32 19.02 1.41
CA THR A 589 6.99 18.42 2.58
C THR A 589 8.20 17.59 2.17
N LEU A 590 8.07 16.77 1.12
CA LEU A 590 9.19 15.97 0.62
C LEU A 590 10.33 16.86 0.09
N ALA A 591 10.00 17.90 -0.67
CA ALA A 591 10.98 18.86 -1.17
C ALA A 591 11.70 19.59 -0.02
N LEU A 592 10.97 20.01 1.01
CA LEU A 592 11.56 20.61 2.22
C LEU A 592 12.54 19.66 2.91
N LEU A 593 12.18 18.38 3.06
CA LEU A 593 13.07 17.36 3.63
C LEU A 593 14.31 17.13 2.77
N LEU A 594 14.16 17.07 1.44
CA LEU A 594 15.27 16.84 0.52
C LEU A 594 16.25 18.02 0.41
N LEU A 595 15.75 19.24 0.63
CA LEU A 595 16.53 20.49 0.60
C LEU A 595 17.13 20.86 1.97
N LYS A 596 16.71 20.20 3.05
CA LYS A 596 17.21 20.47 4.40
C LYS A 596 18.74 20.34 4.45
N GLY A 597 19.40 21.41 4.88
CA GLY A 597 20.87 21.48 4.97
C GLY A 597 21.61 21.66 3.64
N LYS A 598 20.90 21.77 2.49
CA LYS A 598 21.51 22.00 1.16
C LYS A 598 21.36 23.43 0.68
N VAL A 599 20.36 24.16 1.17
CA VAL A 599 20.11 25.56 0.84
C VAL A 599 20.40 26.38 2.09
N ALA A 600 21.29 27.37 1.98
CA ALA A 600 21.72 28.19 3.13
C ALA A 600 20.60 29.12 3.63
N GLU A 601 19.78 29.64 2.71
CA GLU A 601 18.70 30.58 3.01
C GLU A 601 17.37 29.85 3.30
N PRO A 602 16.83 29.92 4.54
CA PRO A 602 15.60 29.21 4.90
C PRO A 602 14.39 29.62 4.07
N MET A 603 14.27 30.91 3.74
CA MET A 603 13.16 31.42 2.94
C MET A 603 13.24 30.96 1.48
N ALA A 604 14.45 30.90 0.91
CA ALA A 604 14.67 30.33 -0.42
C ALA A 604 14.30 28.85 -0.45
N GLN A 605 14.66 28.09 0.59
CA GLN A 605 14.27 26.68 0.71
C GLN A 605 12.75 26.50 0.67
N VAL A 606 11.99 27.31 1.41
CA VAL A 606 10.52 27.26 1.40
C VAL A 606 9.95 27.66 0.04
N ALA A 607 10.43 28.76 -0.54
CA ALA A 607 9.96 29.25 -1.84
C ALA A 607 10.21 28.23 -2.97
N ILE A 608 11.40 27.63 -3.02
CA ILE A 608 11.76 26.61 -4.01
C ILE A 608 10.92 25.35 -3.80
N ALA A 609 10.76 24.88 -2.56
CA ALA A 609 9.94 23.71 -2.26
C ALA A 609 8.47 23.91 -2.66
N PHE A 610 7.90 25.06 -2.31
CA PHE A 610 6.52 25.43 -2.64
C PHE A 610 6.33 25.54 -4.16
N GLY A 611 7.14 26.36 -4.83
CA GLY A 611 7.04 26.59 -6.27
C GLY A 611 7.29 25.32 -7.09
N GLY A 612 8.29 24.52 -6.69
CA GLY A 612 8.60 23.23 -7.32
C GLY A 612 7.48 22.20 -7.15
N ALA A 613 6.92 22.07 -5.95
CA ALA A 613 5.78 21.19 -5.67
C ALA A 613 4.54 21.60 -6.47
N GLY A 614 4.27 22.90 -6.55
CA GLY A 614 3.16 23.46 -7.31
C GLY A 614 3.30 23.26 -8.82
N ALA A 615 4.48 23.54 -9.38
CA ALA A 615 4.77 23.31 -10.79
C ALA A 615 4.66 21.83 -11.17
N LEU A 616 5.19 20.93 -10.33
CA LEU A 616 5.09 19.48 -10.56
C LEU A 616 3.63 19.00 -10.47
N THR A 617 2.87 19.47 -9.49
CA THR A 617 1.44 19.17 -9.35
C THR A 617 0.65 19.64 -10.58
N TYR A 618 0.88 20.88 -11.03
CA TYR A 618 0.26 21.44 -12.23
C TYR A 618 0.59 20.59 -13.48
N ALA A 619 1.87 20.25 -13.68
CA ALA A 619 2.32 19.46 -14.82
C ALA A 619 1.68 18.06 -14.83
N LEU A 620 1.65 17.38 -13.68
CA LEU A 620 1.05 16.04 -13.55
C LEU A 620 -0.46 16.07 -13.81
N VAL A 621 -1.20 17.02 -13.21
CA VAL A 621 -2.64 17.16 -13.44
C VAL A 621 -2.94 17.48 -14.91
N ARG A 622 -2.21 18.42 -15.52
CA ARG A 622 -2.37 18.76 -16.94
C ARG A 622 -2.04 17.58 -17.85
N LEU A 623 -1.01 16.80 -17.54
CA LEU A 623 -0.66 15.60 -18.29
C LEU A 623 -1.78 14.55 -18.22
N VAL A 624 -2.37 14.33 -17.04
CA VAL A 624 -3.51 13.43 -16.86
C VAL A 624 -4.72 13.92 -17.65
N TYR A 625 -5.04 15.21 -17.59
CA TYR A 625 -6.19 15.78 -18.30
C TYR A 625 -6.03 15.75 -19.81
N TRP A 626 -4.83 16.03 -20.31
CA TRP A 626 -4.52 15.91 -21.73
C TRP A 626 -4.65 14.45 -22.20
N ARG A 627 -4.13 13.50 -21.43
CA ARG A 627 -4.19 12.07 -21.75
C ARG A 627 -5.61 11.52 -21.73
N SER A 628 -6.42 11.96 -20.76
CA SER A 628 -7.80 11.53 -20.59
C SER A 628 -8.79 12.33 -21.43
N ARG A 629 -8.32 13.33 -22.20
CA ARG A 629 -9.16 14.28 -22.97
C ARG A 629 -10.28 14.88 -22.10
N THR A 630 -9.90 15.32 -20.91
CA THR A 630 -10.83 15.82 -19.90
C THR A 630 -11.53 17.08 -20.40
N ALA A 631 -12.85 17.14 -20.26
CA ALA A 631 -13.65 18.33 -20.52
C ALA A 631 -13.66 19.26 -19.29
N GLY A 632 -13.84 20.56 -19.52
CA GLY A 632 -13.93 21.56 -18.45
C GLY A 632 -12.58 21.93 -17.81
N VAL A 633 -11.46 21.71 -18.52
CA VAL A 633 -10.14 22.07 -18.01
C VAL A 633 -10.02 23.59 -17.83
N PRO A 634 -9.47 24.07 -16.69
CA PRO A 634 -9.40 25.50 -16.40
C PRO A 634 -8.62 26.29 -17.46
N ARG A 635 -9.18 27.41 -17.89
CA ARG A 635 -8.54 28.37 -18.79
C ARG A 635 -7.65 29.31 -17.99
N MET A 636 -6.43 29.54 -18.48
CA MET A 636 -5.46 30.40 -17.77
C MET A 636 -5.83 31.88 -17.94
N ALA A 637 -5.80 32.42 -19.17
CA ALA A 637 -5.98 33.86 -19.43
C ALA A 637 -7.25 34.20 -20.22
N THR A 638 -7.84 33.26 -20.95
CA THR A 638 -8.93 33.52 -21.90
C THR A 638 -10.30 33.52 -21.24
N GLY A 639 -10.70 34.68 -20.71
CA GLY A 639 -11.98 34.89 -20.01
C GLY A 639 -12.63 36.26 -20.30
N ARG A 640 -13.79 36.50 -19.69
CA ARG A 640 -14.54 37.75 -19.75
C ARG A 640 -13.90 38.80 -18.83
N GLN A 641 -13.15 39.74 -19.40
CA GLN A 641 -12.55 40.88 -18.70
C GLN A 641 -11.80 40.49 -17.39
N PRO A 642 -10.85 39.54 -17.44
CA PRO A 642 -10.20 39.00 -16.25
C PRO A 642 -9.48 40.08 -15.43
N TRP A 643 -8.91 41.10 -16.10
CA TRP A 643 -8.25 42.23 -15.46
C TRP A 643 -9.19 43.07 -14.60
N ARG A 644 -10.41 43.38 -15.08
CA ARG A 644 -11.37 44.21 -14.35
C ARG A 644 -11.85 43.51 -13.08
N TRP A 645 -12.23 42.23 -13.20
CA TRP A 645 -12.65 41.43 -12.04
C TRP A 645 -11.48 41.13 -11.09
N GLY A 646 -10.27 40.96 -11.64
CA GLY A 646 -9.04 40.79 -10.87
C GLY A 646 -8.70 42.00 -10.01
N SER A 647 -8.63 43.20 -10.60
CA SER A 647 -8.33 44.44 -9.88
C SER A 647 -9.43 44.83 -8.88
N ALA A 648 -10.70 44.68 -9.26
CA ALA A 648 -11.81 44.97 -8.34
C ALA A 648 -11.82 44.01 -7.14
N GLY A 649 -11.61 42.71 -7.37
CA GLY A 649 -11.52 41.73 -6.30
C GLY A 649 -10.28 41.93 -5.41
N ALA A 650 -9.12 42.31 -5.99
CA ALA A 650 -7.91 42.65 -5.25
C ALA A 650 -8.18 43.81 -4.28
N LEU A 651 -8.81 44.89 -4.74
CA LEU A 651 -9.12 46.04 -3.90
C LEU A 651 -9.98 45.64 -2.68
N VAL A 652 -11.06 44.89 -2.91
CA VAL A 652 -11.96 44.44 -1.84
C VAL A 652 -11.23 43.52 -0.85
N ALA A 653 -10.48 42.53 -1.36
CA ALA A 653 -9.73 41.62 -0.51
C ALA A 653 -8.67 42.35 0.33
N THR A 654 -7.93 43.29 -0.27
CA THR A 654 -6.89 44.08 0.39
C THR A 654 -7.47 44.98 1.49
N LEU A 655 -8.57 45.68 1.21
CA LEU A 655 -9.23 46.53 2.21
C LEU A 655 -9.68 45.72 3.43
N PHE A 656 -10.26 44.53 3.20
CA PHE A 656 -10.63 43.62 4.28
C PHE A 656 -9.41 43.11 5.06
N GLY A 657 -8.35 42.69 4.36
CA GLY A 657 -7.12 42.17 4.96
C GLY A 657 -6.40 43.20 5.84
N LEU A 658 -6.19 44.41 5.32
CA LEU A 658 -5.56 45.50 6.07
C LEU A 658 -6.42 45.93 7.26
N GLY A 659 -7.74 46.02 7.08
CA GLY A 659 -8.66 46.31 8.18
C GLY A 659 -8.61 45.24 9.28
N TYR A 660 -8.53 43.97 8.92
CA TYR A 660 -8.40 42.87 9.87
C TYR A 660 -7.07 42.92 10.64
N VAL A 661 -5.95 43.15 9.94
CA VAL A 661 -4.63 43.26 10.59
C VAL A 661 -4.56 44.47 11.52
N ALA A 662 -5.14 45.61 11.14
CA ALA A 662 -5.18 46.81 11.99
C ALA A 662 -5.99 46.61 13.29
N LEU A 663 -6.89 45.63 13.34
CA LEU A 663 -7.69 45.29 14.52
C LEU A 663 -7.00 44.27 15.44
N LEU A 664 -5.90 43.63 15.01
CA LEU A 664 -5.18 42.66 15.83
C LEU A 664 -4.16 43.36 16.75
N PRO A 665 -4.04 42.97 18.03
CA PRO A 665 -3.04 43.51 18.93
C PRO A 665 -1.61 43.21 18.42
N PRO A 666 -0.67 44.17 18.49
CA PRO A 666 0.68 44.06 17.89
C PRO A 666 1.45 42.77 18.23
N PRO A 667 1.51 42.26 19.49
CA PRO A 667 2.25 41.03 19.78
C PRO A 667 1.52 39.72 19.39
N SER A 668 0.26 39.79 18.96
CA SER A 668 -0.54 38.61 18.58
C SER A 668 -0.52 38.30 17.08
N SER A 669 0.21 39.09 16.29
CA SER A 669 0.38 38.84 14.87
C SER A 669 1.52 37.83 14.66
N PRO A 670 1.25 36.55 14.32
CA PRO A 670 2.31 35.60 13.93
C PRO A 670 3.05 36.02 12.64
N LEU A 671 2.70 37.18 12.08
CA LEU A 671 3.20 37.81 10.88
C LEU A 671 4.33 38.83 11.15
N MET A 672 4.72 39.06 12.42
CA MET A 672 5.57 40.20 12.81
C MET A 672 7.09 39.97 12.81
N HIS A 673 7.59 38.80 12.41
CA HIS A 673 9.04 38.55 12.32
C HIS A 673 9.44 37.92 10.98
N ILE A 674 9.45 38.75 9.93
CA ILE A 674 10.03 38.37 8.65
C ILE A 674 11.48 38.88 8.59
N ASN A 675 12.38 38.18 9.29
CA ASN A 675 13.84 38.37 9.13
C ASN A 675 14.34 37.52 7.96
N GLY A 676 13.83 37.78 6.75
CA GLY A 676 14.21 37.05 5.54
C GLY A 676 14.31 37.97 4.33
N ASN A 677 15.22 37.63 3.41
CA ASN A 677 15.46 38.35 2.16
C ASN A 677 14.14 38.60 1.38
N GLY A 678 13.66 39.85 1.36
CA GLY A 678 12.34 40.26 0.87
C GLY A 678 12.00 39.78 -0.54
N LEU A 679 13.01 39.54 -1.38
CA LEU A 679 12.83 39.00 -2.73
C LEU A 679 12.19 37.60 -2.74
N TRP A 680 12.61 36.70 -1.85
CA TRP A 680 12.06 35.33 -1.79
C TRP A 680 10.64 35.30 -1.26
N LEU A 681 10.30 36.24 -0.37
CA LEU A 681 8.93 36.42 0.13
C LEU A 681 8.00 36.95 -0.94
N LEU A 682 8.45 37.93 -1.74
CA LEU A 682 7.71 38.41 -2.89
C LEU A 682 7.53 37.30 -3.94
N ALA A 683 8.59 36.54 -4.24
CA ALA A 683 8.51 35.42 -5.18
C ALA A 683 7.53 34.33 -4.70
N LEU A 684 7.52 34.02 -3.40
CA LEU A 684 6.59 33.06 -2.81
C LEU A 684 5.16 33.60 -2.79
N GLY A 685 4.94 34.75 -2.16
CA GLY A 685 3.62 35.30 -1.87
C GLY A 685 2.93 35.94 -3.06
N VAL A 686 3.65 36.59 -3.97
CA VAL A 686 3.04 37.34 -5.09
C VAL A 686 3.01 36.51 -6.38
N LEU A 687 3.89 35.52 -6.53
CA LEU A 687 3.95 34.68 -7.74
C LEU A 687 3.57 33.23 -7.47
N ALA A 688 4.34 32.51 -6.63
CA ALA A 688 4.17 31.07 -6.48
C ALA A 688 2.82 30.69 -5.86
N ALA A 689 2.42 31.32 -4.76
CA ALA A 689 1.16 31.06 -4.07
C ALA A 689 -0.06 31.35 -4.97
N PRO A 690 -0.21 32.54 -5.59
CA PRO A 690 -1.33 32.81 -6.50
C PRO A 690 -1.42 31.84 -7.68
N LEU A 691 -0.28 31.45 -8.27
CA LEU A 691 -0.28 30.52 -9.40
C LEU A 691 -0.72 29.11 -9.00
N CYS A 692 -0.17 28.60 -7.90
CA CYS A 692 -0.37 27.22 -7.47
C CYS A 692 -1.74 27.03 -6.80
N GLU A 693 -2.07 27.91 -5.86
CA GLU A 693 -3.27 27.79 -5.05
C GLU A 693 -4.52 28.08 -5.87
N GLU A 694 -4.55 29.12 -6.70
CA GLU A 694 -5.75 29.41 -7.52
C GLU A 694 -6.00 28.33 -8.58
N PHE A 695 -4.94 27.71 -9.11
CA PHE A 695 -5.11 26.54 -9.98
C PHE A 695 -5.82 25.40 -9.25
N ILE A 696 -5.37 25.06 -8.03
CA ILE A 696 -5.93 23.97 -7.23
C ILE A 696 -7.34 24.29 -6.75
N PHE A 697 -7.53 25.42 -6.08
CA PHE A 697 -8.78 25.73 -5.39
C PHE A 697 -9.87 26.27 -6.31
N ARG A 698 -9.55 27.06 -7.35
CA ARG A 698 -10.57 27.71 -8.20
C ARG A 698 -10.72 26.93 -9.50
N GLY A 699 -9.59 26.57 -10.10
CA GLY A 699 -9.58 25.76 -11.32
C GLY A 699 -10.19 24.37 -11.09
N LEU A 700 -9.65 23.62 -10.13
CA LEU A 700 -10.01 22.22 -9.95
C LEU A 700 -11.14 22.03 -8.92
N LEU A 701 -10.96 22.53 -7.69
CA LEU A 701 -11.91 22.27 -6.60
C LEU A 701 -13.25 22.98 -6.83
N GLN A 702 -13.26 24.31 -6.97
CA GLN A 702 -14.50 25.06 -7.24
C GLN A 702 -15.13 24.61 -8.57
N GLY A 703 -14.35 24.53 -9.65
CA GLY A 703 -14.84 24.05 -10.96
C GLY A 703 -15.47 22.65 -10.87
N GLY A 704 -14.88 21.75 -10.08
CA GLY A 704 -15.43 20.44 -9.79
C GLY A 704 -16.71 20.47 -8.96
N LEU A 705 -16.76 21.31 -7.90
CA LEU A 705 -17.96 21.49 -7.06
C LEU A 705 -19.14 22.05 -7.85
N ARG A 706 -18.90 22.93 -8.82
CA ARG A 706 -19.93 23.54 -9.69
C ARG A 706 -20.72 22.54 -10.52
N ARG A 707 -20.24 21.31 -10.68
CA ARG A 707 -20.99 20.23 -11.35
C ARG A 707 -22.21 19.76 -10.57
N SER A 708 -22.17 19.91 -9.25
CA SER A 708 -23.19 19.38 -8.34
C SER A 708 -23.79 20.45 -7.41
N LEU A 709 -23.15 21.61 -7.30
CA LEU A 709 -23.58 22.71 -6.45
C LEU A 709 -23.80 24.00 -7.26
N PRO A 710 -24.79 24.84 -6.90
CA PRO A 710 -24.93 26.20 -7.44
C PRO A 710 -23.69 27.06 -7.12
N ALA A 711 -23.53 28.16 -7.87
CA ALA A 711 -22.31 28.98 -7.86
C ALA A 711 -21.90 29.45 -6.46
N TRP A 712 -22.84 30.00 -5.70
CA TRP A 712 -22.56 30.52 -4.38
C TRP A 712 -22.08 29.42 -3.42
N GLN A 713 -22.68 28.22 -3.45
CA GLN A 713 -22.26 27.10 -2.61
C GLN A 713 -20.86 26.61 -2.97
N ALA A 714 -20.55 26.47 -4.27
CA ALA A 714 -19.22 26.06 -4.70
C ALA A 714 -18.14 27.07 -4.31
N VAL A 715 -18.42 28.37 -4.45
CA VAL A 715 -17.53 29.45 -4.01
C VAL A 715 -17.32 29.41 -2.50
N THR A 716 -18.39 29.35 -1.70
CA THR A 716 -18.30 29.32 -0.25
C THR A 716 -17.56 28.09 0.27
N VAL A 717 -17.84 26.90 -0.27
CA VAL A 717 -17.16 25.66 0.13
C VAL A 717 -15.68 25.69 -0.27
N ALA A 718 -15.35 26.13 -1.49
CA ALA A 718 -13.95 26.25 -1.92
C ALA A 718 -13.18 27.30 -1.12
N ALA A 719 -13.83 28.41 -0.73
CA ALA A 719 -13.26 29.44 0.14
C ALA A 719 -13.03 28.91 1.57
N ALA A 720 -13.97 28.13 2.11
CA ALA A 720 -13.84 27.52 3.44
C ALA A 720 -12.69 26.49 3.47
N LEU A 721 -12.60 25.63 2.44
CA LEU A 721 -11.51 24.65 2.31
C LEU A 721 -10.14 25.33 2.05
N PHE A 722 -10.14 26.49 1.40
CA PHE A 722 -8.95 27.31 1.27
C PHE A 722 -8.54 27.93 2.61
N ALA A 723 -9.48 28.49 3.36
CA ALA A 723 -9.21 29.08 4.67
C ALA A 723 -8.68 28.07 5.70
N ILE A 724 -9.22 26.85 5.74
CA ILE A 724 -8.88 25.87 6.78
C ILE A 724 -7.46 25.33 6.70
N VAL A 725 -6.80 25.43 5.54
CA VAL A 725 -5.40 25.02 5.38
C VAL A 725 -4.40 26.12 5.79
N HIS A 726 -4.89 27.30 6.17
CA HIS A 726 -4.08 28.42 6.64
C HIS A 726 -3.96 28.43 8.18
N PRO A 727 -2.94 29.10 8.74
CA PRO A 727 -2.83 29.27 10.18
C PRO A 727 -4.09 29.89 10.80
N PRO A 728 -4.46 29.56 12.05
CA PRO A 728 -5.71 30.02 12.67
C PRO A 728 -5.94 31.53 12.58
N ALA A 729 -4.91 32.34 12.81
CA ALA A 729 -4.98 33.79 12.73
C ALA A 729 -5.29 34.32 11.32
N ALA A 730 -4.95 33.55 10.28
CA ALA A 730 -5.16 33.89 8.87
C ALA A 730 -6.43 33.26 8.27
N MET A 731 -7.17 32.40 8.99
CA MET A 731 -8.33 31.70 8.43
C MET A 731 -9.43 32.65 7.96
N LEU A 732 -9.80 33.65 8.77
CA LEU A 732 -10.84 34.62 8.41
C LEU A 732 -10.46 35.48 7.18
N PRO A 733 -9.27 36.12 7.13
CA PRO A 733 -8.86 36.85 5.93
C PRO A 733 -8.65 35.94 4.72
N ALA A 734 -8.14 34.72 4.89
CA ALA A 734 -8.04 33.74 3.80
C ALA A 734 -9.43 33.33 3.27
N PHE A 735 -10.44 33.22 4.14
CA PHE A 735 -11.82 32.96 3.72
C PHE A 735 -12.38 34.10 2.87
N ALA A 736 -12.19 35.36 3.30
CA ALA A 736 -12.61 36.53 2.55
C ALA A 736 -11.90 36.62 1.19
N LEU A 737 -10.58 36.39 1.16
CA LEU A 737 -9.81 36.27 -0.08
C LEU A 737 -10.35 35.15 -0.98
N GLY A 738 -10.70 34.01 -0.39
CA GLY A 738 -11.31 32.88 -1.07
C GLY A 738 -12.66 33.20 -1.72
N LEU A 739 -13.49 34.01 -1.08
CA LEU A 739 -14.74 34.51 -1.66
C LEU A 739 -14.46 35.45 -2.84
N CYS A 740 -13.55 36.41 -2.68
CA CYS A 740 -13.19 37.36 -3.74
C CYS A 740 -12.62 36.66 -4.99
N THR A 741 -11.66 35.76 -4.79
CA THR A 741 -11.07 34.94 -5.87
C THR A 741 -12.10 34.03 -6.52
N GLY A 742 -12.97 33.38 -5.74
CA GLY A 742 -14.03 32.52 -6.27
C GLY A 742 -15.08 33.27 -7.11
N ILE A 743 -15.49 34.46 -6.66
CA ILE A 743 -16.42 35.33 -7.42
C ILE A 743 -15.74 35.84 -8.70
N ALA A 744 -14.48 36.28 -8.62
CA ALA A 744 -13.72 36.72 -9.78
C ALA A 744 -13.57 35.60 -10.83
N TYR A 745 -13.36 34.36 -10.38
CA TYR A 745 -13.32 33.19 -11.25
C TYR A 745 -14.67 32.92 -11.93
N GLU A 746 -15.79 32.94 -11.20
CA GLU A 746 -17.12 32.73 -11.80
C GLU A 746 -17.49 33.79 -12.83
N ARG A 747 -17.13 35.06 -12.57
CA ARG A 747 -17.46 36.17 -13.47
C ARG A 747 -16.60 36.20 -14.73
N SER A 748 -15.31 35.85 -14.60
CA SER A 748 -14.36 35.91 -15.71
C SER A 748 -14.23 34.60 -16.49
N GLY A 749 -14.41 33.44 -15.85
CA GLY A 749 -14.14 32.13 -16.45
C GLY A 749 -12.66 31.87 -16.76
N ALA A 750 -11.73 32.64 -16.17
CA ALA A 750 -10.29 32.47 -16.35
C ALA A 750 -9.55 32.58 -15.01
N LEU A 751 -8.49 31.79 -14.83
CA LEU A 751 -7.67 31.78 -13.62
C LEU A 751 -6.85 33.06 -13.42
N LEU A 752 -6.61 33.83 -14.47
CA LEU A 752 -5.90 35.10 -14.37
C LEU A 752 -6.60 36.08 -13.40
N ALA A 753 -7.94 36.12 -13.38
CA ALA A 753 -8.67 37.02 -12.49
C ALA A 753 -8.41 36.70 -11.00
N PRO A 754 -8.65 35.48 -10.49
CA PRO A 754 -8.31 35.14 -9.10
C PRO A 754 -6.81 35.24 -8.80
N MET A 755 -5.92 34.92 -9.74
CA MET A 755 -4.46 35.10 -9.55
C MET A 755 -4.11 36.57 -9.28
N LEU A 756 -4.72 37.51 -9.99
CA LEU A 756 -4.53 38.95 -9.75
C LEU A 756 -5.11 39.40 -8.40
N VAL A 757 -6.29 38.89 -8.01
CA VAL A 757 -6.88 39.15 -6.69
C VAL A 757 -5.91 38.74 -5.59
N HIS A 758 -5.41 37.50 -5.67
CA HIS A 758 -4.54 36.90 -4.67
C HIS A 758 -3.16 37.59 -4.65
N ALA A 759 -2.54 37.82 -5.80
CA ALA A 759 -1.26 38.52 -5.89
C ALA A 759 -1.35 39.95 -5.34
N GLY A 760 -2.42 40.68 -5.66
CA GLY A 760 -2.66 42.04 -5.14
C GLY A 760 -2.87 42.07 -3.64
N TYR A 761 -3.64 41.12 -3.10
CA TYR A 761 -3.82 40.94 -1.66
C TYR A 761 -2.50 40.67 -0.94
N ASN A 762 -1.73 39.68 -1.40
CA ASN A 762 -0.45 39.31 -0.78
C ASN A 762 0.57 40.43 -0.87
N ALA A 763 0.68 41.12 -2.02
CA ALA A 763 1.58 42.24 -2.18
C ALA A 763 1.27 43.39 -1.21
N ALA A 764 0.00 43.70 -1.00
CA ALA A 764 -0.40 44.77 -0.08
C ALA A 764 -0.15 44.41 1.40
N LEU A 765 -0.43 43.17 1.81
CA LEU A 765 -0.12 42.72 3.17
C LEU A 765 1.39 42.69 3.44
N LEU A 766 2.18 42.20 2.49
CA LEU A 766 3.65 42.21 2.60
C LEU A 766 4.19 43.63 2.67
N ALA A 767 3.67 44.55 1.85
CA ALA A 767 4.07 45.96 1.90
C ALA A 767 3.75 46.61 3.25
N TYR A 768 2.59 46.31 3.85
CA TYR A 768 2.22 46.77 5.18
C TYR A 768 3.15 46.22 6.27
N GLN A 769 3.54 44.94 6.16
CA GLN A 769 4.47 44.29 7.11
C GLN A 769 5.91 44.79 6.99
N LEU A 770 6.33 45.33 5.86
CA LEU A 770 7.67 45.89 5.67
C LEU A 770 7.80 47.34 6.17
N GLN A 771 6.67 48.01 6.46
CA GLN A 771 6.64 49.41 6.90
C GLN A 771 6.57 49.59 8.43
N GLY A 772 6.16 48.55 9.16
CA GLY A 772 6.12 48.51 10.63
C GLY A 772 7.22 47.62 11.18
#